data_AF-A0A1G4M6H5-F1
#
_entry.id   AF-A0A1G4M6H5-F1
#
_cell.length_a   1.000
_cell.length_b   1.000
_cell.length_c   1.000
_cell.angle_alpha   90.00
_cell.angle_beta   90.00
_cell.angle_gamma   90.00
#
_symmetry.space_group_name_H-M   'P 1'
#
loop_
_entity.id
_entity.type
_entity.pdbx_description
1 polymer ?
#
loop_
_entity_poly.entity_id
_entity_poly.type
_entity_poly.pdbx_seq_one_letter_code
_entity_poly.pdbx_strand_id
1 'polypeptide(L)'
;MANYRRPREAGEPRKKVEWTISYRTGSKVENVTLKGFEDQFIDLDPPGMSLESQPLFVDWPEEGADPSEKLPSNQATPEPHNNEKCDPVVIDLVTPEKEVPSEGAKACNHVVTLPKQRQEIPKKRKPRCIDSHWESLKKSSRKCPSTTEKRRMAISNNFSKKPETTLTENFTQGTSVFMSDGNCRLVEYLQIGDVILTEDGSTGVVKKIEERWEDAFGIKQRTHHYIHLVDETRDNPYGLFETTFFAKQVVLLETFQRSAESVRKERGNQRRFHIVTVEDFDTNEGRLIKLAKIVEKHFPSNTSDDVVQEYLSKFRKQADSNRFVRWSCEIGDLKYLSDRARASTRLLLMPLAFELPTLLPFLEKTFHKKVSARELEAMAWLIGFWVGDGFRRGAAFALHSEDHEVNGRLEENAKIWGMTYTQKPPRPGTFSAYAVLHTIQNGRRRWNVGNPFITVLKGLFFYENGKINDAKNVPFFLRTDQLMVREAFLAGLIDSDGCSLIADGFLYTNIVTAYPLIRDGVQVIARSLGLNVFAYVGPERRIKNTNYISKKHWNFYLSNGSNPKVLRSVLDRCSATRKRNPKEANYKQRKRLQALEEEEPLEEITAGNDANDEESIFEDRFIREKMEANKGGNLEEDTDPTLAAEDATADEELEEGTEGTFATENERHIPEEGSERTLAVADASTGNSTEKSDAEQTKTNSDLSDSEKALVCYNYSRQFFHSNPLNRKVKVFQITHTSQQRIIPEHQIVTRGSLMESGETKAIDIFENKCYSCGKGVSFPWKNVPWRENLNCYKLCRSCYDYYIQSRTRCYDCNRVIGFLQLKEKVERKDRIVSKVTPEGKKITGHKCNHCQGVLIRDAPPKPRIRKKLEHETRECYHCGPTSSIKWHTLPWDRSKYWCHKCGQRFDITKTMCSNNQCHYVPSKGEIEKQKKNGAPLSCSKCHSPLEEKTS
;
A
#
# COMPACT_ATOMS: atom_id res chain seq x y z
N MET A 1 -43.32 11.28 -1.93
CA MET A 1 -43.50 12.56 -1.22
C MET A 1 -43.41 12.27 0.27
N ALA A 2 -42.59 12.99 1.03
CA ALA A 2 -42.42 12.75 2.48
C ALA A 2 -42.79 14.04 3.23
N ASN A 3 -43.85 13.98 4.04
CA ASN A 3 -44.21 15.04 4.96
C ASN A 3 -43.33 14.98 6.20
N TYR A 4 -42.64 16.08 6.49
CA TYR A 4 -41.90 16.32 7.72
C TYR A 4 -42.87 16.34 8.91
N ARG A 5 -42.78 15.36 9.83
CA ARG A 5 -43.34 15.50 11.19
C ARG A 5 -42.28 16.12 12.10
N ARG A 6 -42.69 17.07 12.95
CA ARG A 6 -41.83 17.78 13.92
C ARG A 6 -41.28 16.81 14.99
N PRO A 7 -40.12 17.11 15.61
CA PRO A 7 -39.65 16.38 16.79
C PRO A 7 -40.66 16.53 17.94
N ARG A 8 -40.97 15.43 18.65
CA ARG A 8 -41.80 15.46 19.86
C ARG A 8 -41.10 16.21 21.00
N GLU A 9 -41.89 16.89 21.82
CA GLU A 9 -41.45 17.47 23.10
C GLU A 9 -41.20 16.36 24.13
N ALA A 10 -40.25 16.58 25.04
CA ALA A 10 -39.84 15.60 26.03
C ALA A 10 -40.95 15.37 27.06
N GLY A 11 -41.56 14.17 27.07
CA GLY A 11 -42.51 13.77 28.12
C GLY A 11 -43.60 12.77 27.72
N GLU A 12 -43.87 12.56 26.43
CA GLU A 12 -44.94 11.62 26.03
C GLU A 12 -44.50 10.14 26.11
N PRO A 13 -45.32 9.24 26.71
CA PRO A 13 -45.05 7.82 26.72
C PRO A 13 -45.12 7.24 25.30
N ARG A 14 -44.18 6.36 24.97
CA ARG A 14 -44.10 5.72 23.64
C ARG A 14 -45.29 4.78 23.42
N LYS A 15 -45.96 4.92 22.27
CA LYS A 15 -47.07 4.05 21.86
C LYS A 15 -46.50 2.69 21.47
N LYS A 16 -46.94 1.62 22.15
CA LYS A 16 -46.62 0.24 21.78
C LYS A 16 -47.45 -0.15 20.56
N VAL A 17 -46.82 -0.75 19.58
CA VAL A 17 -47.41 -1.30 18.37
C VAL A 17 -46.96 -2.74 18.19
N GLU A 18 -47.80 -3.52 17.53
CA GLU A 18 -47.58 -4.91 17.21
C GLU A 18 -47.57 -5.04 15.68
N TRP A 19 -46.49 -5.58 15.12
CA TRP A 19 -46.31 -5.80 13.69
C TRP A 19 -46.37 -7.29 13.41
N THR A 20 -47.21 -7.73 12.48
CA THR A 20 -47.20 -9.11 12.00
C THR A 20 -46.52 -9.15 10.63
N ILE A 21 -45.48 -9.97 10.54
CA ILE A 21 -44.65 -10.13 9.35
C ILE A 21 -44.92 -11.52 8.79
N SER A 22 -45.41 -11.56 7.56
CA SER A 22 -45.72 -12.80 6.86
C SER A 22 -44.62 -13.09 5.84
N TYR A 23 -43.97 -14.24 5.91
CA TYR A 23 -43.01 -14.68 4.90
C TYR A 23 -43.32 -16.09 4.42
N ARG A 24 -42.84 -16.41 3.21
CA ARG A 24 -43.15 -17.65 2.53
C ARG A 24 -41.94 -18.57 2.54
N THR A 25 -42.09 -19.73 3.15
CA THR A 25 -41.08 -20.80 3.20
C THR A 25 -41.62 -21.97 2.38
N GLY A 26 -41.24 -22.01 1.09
CA GLY A 26 -41.81 -22.96 0.12
C GLY A 26 -43.28 -22.64 -0.18
N SER A 27 -44.18 -23.59 0.01
CA SER A 27 -45.63 -23.43 -0.22
C SER A 27 -46.40 -22.92 1.02
N LYS A 28 -45.75 -22.82 2.19
CA LYS A 28 -46.37 -22.35 3.43
C LYS A 28 -46.10 -20.86 3.65
N VAL A 29 -47.11 -20.16 4.16
CA VAL A 29 -46.99 -18.78 4.67
C VAL A 29 -46.89 -18.87 6.19
N GLU A 30 -45.85 -18.30 6.76
CA GLU A 30 -45.61 -18.24 8.20
C GLU A 30 -45.68 -16.78 8.66
N ASN A 31 -46.36 -16.54 9.78
CA ASN A 31 -46.54 -15.20 10.33
C ASN A 31 -45.77 -15.07 11.65
N VAL A 32 -44.96 -14.04 11.78
CA VAL A 32 -44.23 -13.70 13.01
C VAL A 32 -44.71 -12.36 13.52
N THR A 33 -45.18 -12.31 14.76
CA THR A 33 -45.66 -11.09 15.38
C THR A 33 -44.61 -10.51 16.32
N LEU A 34 -44.23 -9.25 16.10
CA LEU A 34 -43.24 -8.50 16.87
C LEU A 34 -43.94 -7.35 17.60
N LYS A 35 -43.59 -7.12 18.87
CA LYS A 35 -44.08 -5.98 19.67
C LYS A 35 -42.95 -4.99 19.90
N GLY A 36 -43.18 -3.71 19.64
CA GLY A 36 -42.22 -2.64 19.91
C GLY A 36 -42.88 -1.27 19.92
N PHE A 37 -42.09 -0.22 19.77
CA PHE A 37 -42.60 1.15 19.77
C PHE A 37 -42.66 1.73 18.35
N GLU A 38 -43.61 2.62 18.11
CA GLU A 38 -43.86 3.21 16.79
C GLU A 38 -42.63 3.91 16.16
N ASP A 39 -41.66 4.33 16.99
CA ASP A 39 -40.39 4.96 16.60
C ASP A 39 -39.19 3.99 16.51
N GLN A 40 -39.41 2.69 16.75
CA GLN A 40 -38.36 1.67 16.77
C GLN A 40 -38.13 1.11 15.36
N PHE A 41 -36.89 1.22 14.86
CA PHE A 41 -36.48 0.57 13.62
C PHE A 41 -36.33 -0.94 13.83
N ILE A 42 -36.98 -1.73 12.99
CA ILE A 42 -36.85 -3.20 12.95
C ILE A 42 -35.93 -3.54 11.78
N ASP A 43 -34.79 -4.17 12.09
CA ASP A 43 -33.87 -4.69 11.07
C ASP A 43 -34.40 -6.05 10.61
N LEU A 44 -34.82 -6.16 9.34
CA LEU A 44 -35.46 -7.36 8.77
C LEU A 44 -34.46 -8.17 7.92
N ASP A 45 -33.30 -8.47 8.47
CA ASP A 45 -32.41 -9.49 7.91
C ASP A 45 -32.66 -10.80 8.68
N PRO A 46 -33.38 -11.80 8.11
CA PRO A 46 -33.51 -13.09 8.76
C PRO A 46 -32.14 -13.81 8.74
N PRO A 47 -31.69 -14.38 9.87
CA PRO A 47 -30.44 -15.14 9.89
C PRO A 47 -30.58 -16.42 9.04
N GLY A 48 -29.80 -16.52 7.97
CA GLY A 48 -29.47 -17.81 7.35
C GLY A 48 -30.17 -18.23 6.06
N MET A 49 -30.69 -17.33 5.21
CA MET A 49 -31.21 -17.71 3.88
C MET A 49 -30.43 -17.08 2.72
N SER A 50 -30.01 -17.90 1.75
CA SER A 50 -29.41 -17.48 0.48
C SER A 50 -30.44 -16.78 -0.40
N LEU A 51 -30.06 -15.63 -0.97
CA LEU A 51 -30.89 -14.80 -1.85
C LEU A 51 -31.25 -15.51 -3.17
N GLU A 52 -32.46 -16.07 -3.23
CA GLU A 52 -33.31 -15.97 -4.42
C GLU A 52 -34.55 -15.16 -4.04
N SER A 53 -34.78 -14.07 -4.79
CA SER A 53 -35.72 -13.01 -4.47
C SER A 53 -37.19 -13.44 -4.50
N GLN A 54 -37.90 -13.32 -3.38
CA GLN A 54 -39.37 -13.20 -3.34
C GLN A 54 -39.83 -12.02 -2.48
N PRO A 55 -40.95 -11.36 -2.83
CA PRO A 55 -41.42 -10.15 -2.15
C PRO A 55 -42.03 -10.44 -0.76
N LEU A 56 -41.65 -9.62 0.22
CA LEU A 56 -42.27 -9.55 1.55
C LEU A 56 -43.48 -8.61 1.53
N PHE A 57 -44.58 -8.99 2.19
CA PHE A 57 -45.76 -8.16 2.40
C PHE A 57 -45.88 -7.78 3.87
N VAL A 58 -46.15 -6.49 4.14
CA VAL A 58 -46.36 -5.94 5.49
C VAL A 58 -47.72 -5.27 5.50
N ASP A 59 -48.66 -5.81 6.27
CA ASP A 59 -50.00 -5.23 6.42
C ASP A 59 -49.98 -4.16 7.52
N TRP A 60 -50.50 -2.98 7.18
CA TRP A 60 -50.71 -1.87 8.12
C TRP A 60 -52.18 -1.80 8.51
N PRO A 61 -52.54 -1.52 9.77
CA PRO A 61 -53.93 -1.31 10.14
C PRO A 61 -54.43 0.02 9.57
N GLU A 62 -55.53 -0.02 8.80
CA GLU A 62 -56.22 1.16 8.26
C GLU A 62 -56.88 1.96 9.41
N GLU A 63 -56.62 3.27 9.46
CA GLU A 63 -57.31 4.19 10.38
C GLU A 63 -58.71 4.52 9.83
N GLY A 64 -59.73 4.24 10.65
CA GLY A 64 -61.13 4.50 10.36
C GLY A 64 -61.47 5.97 10.21
N ALA A 65 -62.32 6.26 9.22
CA ALA A 65 -62.96 7.54 9.02
C ALA A 65 -64.13 7.76 10.00
N ASP A 66 -64.28 9.00 10.47
CA ASP A 66 -65.56 9.54 10.96
C ASP A 66 -65.59 11.07 10.76
N PRO A 67 -66.77 11.72 10.73
CA PRO A 67 -67.09 12.70 9.70
C PRO A 67 -67.37 14.10 10.27
N SER A 68 -67.46 15.05 9.34
CA SER A 68 -68.22 16.30 9.45
C SER A 68 -67.85 17.28 10.56
N GLU A 69 -67.12 18.33 10.19
CA GLU A 69 -67.34 19.65 10.76
C GLU A 69 -67.31 20.70 9.65
N LYS A 70 -68.48 21.33 9.44
CA LYS A 70 -68.70 22.49 8.59
C LYS A 70 -68.13 23.72 9.31
N LEU A 71 -67.51 24.64 8.58
CA LEU A 71 -67.47 26.10 8.82
C LEU A 71 -66.79 26.79 7.59
N PRO A 72 -66.96 28.10 7.38
CA PRO A 72 -67.58 28.61 6.16
C PRO A 72 -66.64 29.38 5.22
N SER A 73 -67.17 29.58 4.02
CA SER A 73 -66.69 30.46 2.96
C SER A 73 -66.49 31.91 3.40
N ASN A 74 -65.41 32.51 2.91
CA ASN A 74 -65.31 33.85 2.30
C ASN A 74 -64.03 34.54 2.75
N GLN A 75 -63.10 34.77 1.82
CA GLN A 75 -62.75 36.12 1.39
C GLN A 75 -61.75 36.08 0.22
N ALA A 76 -61.99 37.03 -0.67
CA ALA A 76 -61.39 37.18 -1.98
C ALA A 76 -59.90 37.56 -1.91
N THR A 77 -59.13 37.02 -2.85
CA THR A 77 -57.84 37.56 -3.31
C THR A 77 -57.98 37.99 -4.78
N PRO A 78 -57.43 39.14 -5.19
CA PRO A 78 -57.46 39.57 -6.57
C PRO A 78 -56.40 38.85 -7.42
N GLU A 79 -56.73 38.73 -8.70
CA GLU A 79 -56.00 38.05 -9.77
C GLU A 79 -54.57 38.58 -10.05
N PRO A 80 -53.72 37.77 -10.69
CA PRO A 80 -52.31 38.05 -10.93
C PRO A 80 -52.04 38.70 -12.30
N HIS A 81 -50.93 39.45 -12.37
CA HIS A 81 -50.34 39.91 -13.63
C HIS A 81 -49.64 38.77 -14.40
N ASN A 82 -49.88 38.80 -15.71
CA ASN A 82 -49.36 37.94 -16.77
C ASN A 82 -47.83 38.00 -16.98
N ASN A 83 -47.37 37.00 -17.76
CA ASN A 83 -46.07 36.82 -18.45
C ASN A 83 -45.05 36.01 -17.66
N GLU A 84 -44.47 34.90 -18.11
CA GLU A 84 -44.16 34.39 -19.46
C GLU A 84 -44.19 32.85 -19.45
N LYS A 85 -44.73 32.25 -20.53
CA LYS A 85 -44.62 30.82 -20.82
C LYS A 85 -43.23 30.54 -21.42
N CYS A 86 -42.49 29.60 -20.84
CA CYS A 86 -41.44 28.87 -21.52
C CYS A 86 -41.80 27.38 -21.48
N ASP A 87 -41.99 26.80 -22.67
CA ASP A 87 -42.28 25.40 -22.90
C ASP A 87 -41.13 24.49 -22.44
N PRO A 88 -41.40 23.30 -21.88
CA PRO A 88 -40.38 22.29 -21.64
C PRO A 88 -40.02 21.60 -22.96
N VAL A 89 -38.76 21.74 -23.38
CA VAL A 89 -38.13 20.93 -24.42
C VAL A 89 -38.07 19.47 -23.94
N VAL A 90 -38.92 18.64 -24.51
CA VAL A 90 -38.81 17.18 -24.46
C VAL A 90 -37.78 16.77 -25.50
N ILE A 91 -36.66 16.19 -25.07
CA ILE A 91 -35.69 15.54 -25.98
C ILE A 91 -36.05 14.06 -26.01
N ASP A 92 -36.68 13.64 -27.11
CA ASP A 92 -36.88 12.24 -27.47
C ASP A 92 -35.52 11.58 -27.79
N LEU A 93 -35.22 10.50 -27.07
CA LEU A 93 -34.10 9.62 -27.39
C LEU A 93 -34.56 8.61 -28.44
N VAL A 94 -34.12 8.84 -29.68
CA VAL A 94 -34.28 7.95 -30.82
C VAL A 94 -33.55 6.62 -30.59
N THR A 95 -34.31 5.52 -30.51
CA THR A 95 -33.85 4.14 -30.77
C THR A 95 -33.95 3.85 -32.27
N PRO A 96 -32.95 3.22 -32.92
CA PRO A 96 -33.09 2.77 -34.29
C PRO A 96 -33.79 1.41 -34.35
N GLU A 97 -34.91 1.37 -35.06
CA GLU A 97 -35.65 0.17 -35.44
C GLU A 97 -34.83 -0.68 -36.42
N LYS A 98 -34.85 -2.01 -36.20
CA LYS A 98 -34.41 -3.02 -37.18
C LYS A 98 -35.64 -3.60 -37.83
N GLU A 99 -35.78 -3.37 -39.13
CA GLU A 99 -36.75 -4.04 -39.99
C GLU A 99 -36.46 -5.54 -40.08
N VAL A 100 -37.50 -6.36 -39.90
CA VAL A 100 -37.57 -7.77 -40.28
C VAL A 100 -38.75 -7.91 -41.22
N PRO A 101 -38.62 -8.56 -42.39
CA PRO A 101 -39.76 -9.07 -43.10
C PRO A 101 -40.07 -10.51 -42.66
N SER A 102 -41.37 -10.72 -42.45
CA SER A 102 -42.17 -11.95 -42.52
C SER A 102 -41.81 -12.83 -43.73
N GLU A 103 -42.16 -14.10 -43.90
CA GLU A 103 -43.18 -15.02 -43.39
C GLU A 103 -42.84 -16.40 -44.00
N GLY A 104 -43.42 -17.51 -43.49
CA GLY A 104 -43.57 -18.72 -44.33
C GLY A 104 -43.31 -20.06 -43.65
N ALA A 105 -44.40 -20.67 -43.15
CA ALA A 105 -44.47 -22.02 -42.59
C ALA A 105 -44.32 -23.17 -43.62
N LYS A 106 -43.93 -24.36 -43.14
CA LYS A 106 -44.38 -25.76 -43.46
C LYS A 106 -43.21 -26.75 -43.27
N ALA A 107 -43.23 -27.63 -42.27
CA ALA A 107 -43.93 -28.91 -42.16
C ALA A 107 -43.13 -30.14 -42.69
N CYS A 108 -42.76 -31.00 -41.74
CA CYS A 108 -42.75 -32.49 -41.72
C CYS A 108 -41.93 -33.36 -42.72
N ASN A 109 -41.08 -34.19 -42.09
CA ASN A 109 -40.95 -35.67 -42.19
C ASN A 109 -40.16 -36.38 -43.31
N HIS A 110 -39.63 -37.53 -42.87
CA HIS A 110 -39.01 -38.70 -43.53
C HIS A 110 -37.57 -38.55 -44.08
N VAL A 111 -36.54 -39.28 -43.59
CA VAL A 111 -36.26 -40.74 -43.41
C VAL A 111 -35.50 -41.34 -44.61
N VAL A 112 -34.42 -42.09 -44.29
CA VAL A 112 -33.49 -42.93 -45.10
C VAL A 112 -32.53 -42.14 -46.04
N THR A 113 -31.23 -42.44 -46.25
CA THR A 113 -30.46 -43.69 -46.27
C THR A 113 -28.94 -43.39 -46.29
N LEU A 114 -28.14 -44.26 -45.69
CA LEU A 114 -26.68 -44.40 -45.93
C LEU A 114 -26.42 -44.88 -47.38
N PRO A 115 -25.24 -44.59 -47.98
CA PRO A 115 -24.25 -45.66 -48.04
C PRO A 115 -22.76 -45.24 -47.94
N LYS A 116 -21.99 -46.26 -47.55
CA LYS A 116 -20.52 -46.39 -47.45
C LYS A 116 -19.77 -46.02 -48.73
N GLN A 117 -18.52 -45.57 -48.57
CA GLN A 117 -17.26 -45.95 -49.28
C GLN A 117 -16.26 -44.77 -49.17
N ARG A 118 -14.93 -44.89 -49.12
CA ARG A 118 -13.93 -45.98 -49.08
C ARG A 118 -12.61 -45.28 -48.72
N GLN A 119 -11.73 -45.96 -47.96
CA GLN A 119 -10.40 -45.48 -47.59
C GLN A 119 -9.47 -45.38 -48.79
N GLU A 120 -8.65 -44.33 -48.86
CA GLU A 120 -7.34 -44.36 -49.53
C GLU A 120 -6.29 -43.59 -48.71
N ILE A 121 -5.17 -44.28 -48.45
CA ILE A 121 -3.92 -43.78 -47.88
C ILE A 121 -3.00 -43.40 -49.06
N PRO A 122 -2.17 -42.35 -48.94
CA PRO A 122 -0.79 -42.54 -49.41
C PRO A 122 0.30 -41.93 -48.51
N LYS A 123 1.17 -42.85 -48.07
CA LYS A 123 2.64 -42.87 -48.23
C LYS A 123 3.51 -41.67 -47.81
N LYS A 124 4.31 -41.97 -46.77
CA LYS A 124 5.59 -41.39 -46.36
C LYS A 124 6.52 -41.00 -47.53
N ARG A 125 7.15 -39.82 -47.43
CA ARG A 125 8.48 -39.51 -48.01
C ARG A 125 9.30 -38.65 -47.05
N LYS A 126 10.52 -39.10 -46.75
CA LYS A 126 11.63 -38.33 -46.12
C LYS A 126 12.24 -37.36 -47.14
N PRO A 127 12.91 -36.28 -46.70
CA PRO A 127 14.34 -36.12 -47.03
C PRO A 127 15.16 -35.62 -45.82
N ARG A 128 16.31 -36.24 -45.51
CA ARG A 128 17.69 -35.93 -45.95
C ARG A 128 18.30 -34.67 -45.32
N CYS A 129 19.28 -34.92 -44.45
CA CYS A 129 20.31 -34.00 -43.95
C CYS A 129 21.25 -33.56 -45.08
N ILE A 130 21.69 -32.29 -45.04
CA ILE A 130 22.96 -31.81 -45.59
C ILE A 130 23.48 -30.73 -44.63
N ASP A 131 24.69 -30.96 -44.11
CA ASP A 131 25.56 -29.99 -43.42
C ASP A 131 26.22 -29.06 -44.45
N SER A 132 26.48 -27.81 -44.05
CA SER A 132 27.80 -27.15 -44.09
C SER A 132 27.72 -25.62 -44.28
N HIS A 133 28.20 -24.87 -43.27
CA HIS A 133 29.22 -23.81 -43.35
C HIS A 133 29.11 -22.69 -44.42
N TRP A 134 29.03 -21.41 -44.00
CA TRP A 134 30.17 -20.46 -43.97
C TRP A 134 29.72 -19.04 -43.53
N GLU A 135 30.66 -18.32 -42.92
CA GLU A 135 30.57 -16.99 -42.33
C GLU A 135 30.67 -15.83 -43.36
N SER A 136 30.08 -14.68 -42.96
CA SER A 136 30.61 -13.30 -43.07
C SER A 136 31.01 -12.72 -44.44
N LEU A 137 30.38 -11.59 -44.85
CA LEU A 137 31.10 -10.31 -45.01
C LEU A 137 30.17 -9.11 -45.33
N LYS A 138 30.61 -7.97 -44.81
CA LYS A 138 30.02 -6.63 -44.86
C LYS A 138 30.44 -5.84 -46.11
N LYS A 139 29.70 -4.72 -46.32
CA LYS A 139 30.07 -3.42 -46.96
C LYS A 139 30.01 -3.28 -48.49
N SER A 140 29.20 -2.31 -48.94
CA SER A 140 29.52 -1.16 -49.83
C SER A 140 28.23 -0.66 -50.52
N SER A 141 27.67 0.52 -50.25
CA SER A 141 28.08 1.91 -50.55
C SER A 141 28.00 2.34 -52.03
N ARG A 142 27.15 3.36 -52.29
CA ARG A 142 27.07 4.32 -53.42
C ARG A 142 26.49 3.76 -54.74
N LYS A 143 25.72 4.46 -55.58
CA LYS A 143 25.55 5.89 -55.90
C LYS A 143 24.24 6.09 -56.69
N CYS A 144 23.59 7.25 -56.55
CA CYS A 144 22.57 7.73 -57.49
C CYS A 144 23.16 8.03 -58.88
N PRO A 145 22.33 8.00 -59.94
CA PRO A 145 22.02 9.25 -60.61
C PRO A 145 20.55 9.41 -61.02
N SER A 146 20.16 10.67 -61.14
CA SER A 146 18.90 11.20 -61.64
C SER A 146 18.80 11.17 -63.16
N THR A 147 17.66 10.77 -63.72
CA THR A 147 17.08 11.38 -64.93
C THR A 147 15.57 11.18 -64.98
N THR A 148 14.89 12.27 -65.31
CA THR A 148 13.47 12.48 -65.55
C THR A 148 12.95 11.73 -66.78
N GLU A 149 11.83 11.01 -66.65
CA GLU A 149 10.84 10.95 -67.74
C GLU A 149 9.44 10.57 -67.23
N LYS A 150 8.46 11.42 -67.54
CA LYS A 150 7.03 11.23 -67.22
C LYS A 150 6.41 10.26 -68.22
N ARG A 151 5.94 9.10 -67.76
CA ARG A 151 4.91 8.32 -68.43
C ARG A 151 3.86 7.83 -67.44
N ARG A 152 2.63 8.30 -67.62
CA ARG A 152 1.42 7.81 -66.96
C ARG A 152 1.19 6.35 -67.39
N MET A 153 1.30 5.42 -66.44
CA MET A 153 0.66 4.11 -66.52
C MET A 153 -0.02 3.82 -65.20
N ALA A 154 -1.27 3.37 -65.28
CA ALA A 154 -2.09 2.99 -64.14
C ALA A 154 -1.44 1.80 -63.41
N ILE A 155 -1.05 2.01 -62.15
CA ILE A 155 -0.60 0.94 -61.25
C ILE A 155 -1.78 0.58 -60.37
N SER A 156 -2.27 -0.66 -60.51
CA SER A 156 -3.14 -1.27 -59.52
C SER A 156 -2.42 -1.28 -58.18
N ASN A 157 -3.01 -0.68 -57.15
CA ASN A 157 -2.55 -0.75 -55.76
C ASN A 157 -2.70 -2.18 -55.21
N ASN A 158 -1.84 -3.10 -55.64
CA ASN A 158 -1.53 -4.30 -54.87
C ASN A 158 -0.51 -3.89 -53.81
N PHE A 159 -1.01 -3.24 -52.75
CA PHE A 159 -0.28 -3.24 -51.48
C PHE A 159 -0.04 -4.70 -51.12
N SER A 160 1.23 -5.11 -51.12
CA SER A 160 1.66 -6.35 -50.48
C SER A 160 1.12 -6.33 -49.05
N LYS A 161 0.01 -7.04 -48.80
CA LYS A 161 -0.52 -7.26 -47.46
C LYS A 161 0.58 -8.00 -46.72
N LYS A 162 1.32 -7.29 -45.87
CA LYS A 162 2.19 -7.95 -44.89
C LYS A 162 1.33 -9.01 -44.20
N PRO A 163 1.80 -10.26 -44.08
CA PRO A 163 1.03 -11.30 -43.43
C PRO A 163 0.61 -10.80 -42.05
N GLU A 164 -0.70 -10.80 -41.79
CA GLU A 164 -1.29 -10.43 -40.51
C GLU A 164 -0.71 -11.39 -39.46
N THR A 165 0.21 -10.89 -38.64
CA THR A 165 0.85 -11.69 -37.58
C THR A 165 -0.22 -12.04 -36.56
N THR A 166 -0.53 -13.32 -36.42
CA THR A 166 -1.48 -13.82 -35.41
C THR A 166 -0.74 -14.55 -34.31
N LEU A 167 -1.25 -14.43 -33.08
CA LEU A 167 -0.79 -15.18 -31.92
C LEU A 167 -1.87 -16.19 -31.52
N THR A 168 -1.45 -17.38 -31.08
CA THR A 168 -2.36 -18.43 -30.63
C THR A 168 -2.00 -18.87 -29.22
N GLU A 169 -2.99 -18.86 -28.33
CA GLU A 169 -2.85 -19.17 -26.91
C GLU A 169 -3.88 -20.19 -26.47
N ASN A 170 -3.62 -20.88 -25.37
CA ASN A 170 -4.48 -21.96 -24.87
C ASN A 170 -4.94 -21.65 -23.45
N PHE A 171 -6.24 -21.84 -23.20
CA PHE A 171 -6.85 -21.63 -21.90
C PHE A 171 -7.76 -22.80 -21.55
N THR A 172 -7.82 -23.18 -20.28
CA THR A 172 -8.77 -24.18 -19.80
C THR A 172 -10.16 -23.55 -19.67
N GLN A 173 -11.19 -24.37 -19.82
CA GLN A 173 -12.58 -23.97 -19.55
C GLN A 173 -12.72 -23.34 -18.15
N GLY A 174 -13.52 -22.27 -18.04
CA GLY A 174 -13.71 -21.51 -16.82
C GLY A 174 -12.66 -20.42 -16.59
N THR A 175 -11.65 -20.31 -17.47
CA THR A 175 -10.72 -19.17 -17.43
C THR A 175 -11.42 -17.91 -17.92
N SER A 176 -11.30 -16.83 -17.16
CA SER A 176 -11.80 -15.50 -17.52
C SER A 176 -10.66 -14.67 -18.12
N VAL A 177 -10.92 -13.94 -19.21
CA VAL A 177 -9.95 -13.06 -19.89
C VAL A 177 -10.47 -11.63 -20.00
N PHE A 178 -9.55 -10.66 -20.08
CA PHE A 178 -9.91 -9.26 -20.24
C PHE A 178 -10.35 -8.94 -21.67
N MET A 179 -11.49 -8.26 -21.78
CA MET A 179 -12.01 -7.68 -23.00
C MET A 179 -11.47 -6.25 -23.18
N SER A 180 -11.56 -5.69 -24.39
CA SER A 180 -11.02 -4.35 -24.68
C SER A 180 -11.65 -3.20 -23.86
N ASP A 181 -12.82 -3.42 -23.28
CA ASP A 181 -13.51 -2.48 -22.39
C ASP A 181 -13.08 -2.60 -20.91
N GLY A 182 -12.16 -3.52 -20.60
CA GLY A 182 -11.68 -3.80 -19.23
C GLY A 182 -12.56 -4.79 -18.44
N ASN A 183 -13.73 -5.18 -18.97
CA ASN A 183 -14.55 -6.23 -18.40
C ASN A 183 -13.92 -7.61 -18.65
N CYS A 184 -14.39 -8.61 -17.92
CA CYS A 184 -13.92 -9.97 -18.01
C CYS A 184 -14.98 -10.86 -18.67
N ARG A 185 -14.55 -11.82 -19.49
CA ARG A 185 -15.41 -12.83 -20.10
C ARG A 185 -14.75 -14.20 -20.04
N LEU A 186 -15.55 -15.23 -19.78
CA LEU A 186 -15.08 -16.62 -19.83
C LEU A 186 -14.67 -17.00 -21.25
N VAL A 187 -13.59 -17.78 -21.38
CA VAL A 187 -13.03 -18.20 -22.68
C VAL A 187 -14.01 -19.02 -23.51
N GLU A 188 -14.87 -19.81 -22.87
CA GLU A 188 -15.95 -20.56 -23.53
C GLU A 188 -17.05 -19.70 -24.15
N TYR A 189 -17.14 -18.42 -23.77
CA TYR A 189 -18.13 -17.47 -24.29
C TYR A 189 -17.54 -16.48 -25.28
N LEU A 190 -16.26 -16.61 -25.63
CA LEU A 190 -15.64 -15.82 -26.67
C LEU A 190 -16.18 -16.22 -28.05
N GLN A 191 -16.31 -15.22 -28.92
CA GLN A 191 -16.74 -15.39 -30.29
C GLN A 191 -15.68 -14.84 -31.26
N ILE A 192 -15.66 -15.35 -32.49
CA ILE A 192 -14.84 -14.77 -33.55
C ILE A 192 -15.32 -13.33 -33.79
N GLY A 193 -14.38 -12.39 -33.81
CA GLY A 193 -14.66 -10.96 -33.90
C GLY A 193 -14.66 -10.22 -32.55
N ASP A 194 -14.68 -10.94 -31.43
CA ASP A 194 -14.51 -10.31 -30.11
C ASP A 194 -13.18 -9.58 -30.01
N VAL A 195 -13.18 -8.44 -29.31
CA VAL A 195 -11.99 -7.61 -29.09
C VAL A 195 -11.51 -7.79 -27.66
N ILE A 196 -10.31 -8.34 -27.51
CA ILE A 196 -9.69 -8.71 -26.24
C ILE A 196 -8.52 -7.80 -25.91
N LEU A 197 -8.21 -7.69 -24.62
CA LEU A 197 -7.13 -6.87 -24.11
C LEU A 197 -5.86 -7.70 -23.90
N THR A 198 -4.71 -7.15 -24.28
CA THR A 198 -3.42 -7.83 -24.17
C THR A 198 -2.52 -7.19 -23.11
N GLU A 199 -1.45 -7.89 -22.74
CA GLU A 199 -0.55 -7.54 -21.62
C GLU A 199 0.03 -6.12 -21.64
N ASP A 200 0.18 -5.53 -22.82
CA ASP A 200 0.65 -4.17 -23.03
C ASP A 200 -0.47 -3.10 -23.04
N GLY A 201 -1.72 -3.52 -22.85
CA GLY A 201 -2.92 -2.69 -22.98
C GLY A 201 -3.41 -2.49 -24.42
N SER A 202 -2.76 -3.10 -25.42
CA SER A 202 -3.28 -3.11 -26.78
C SER A 202 -4.44 -4.09 -26.92
N THR A 203 -5.10 -4.06 -28.07
CA THR A 203 -6.28 -4.89 -28.34
C THR A 203 -6.02 -5.90 -29.45
N GLY A 204 -6.47 -7.14 -29.26
CA GLY A 204 -6.52 -8.17 -30.30
C GLY A 204 -7.94 -8.47 -30.73
N VAL A 205 -8.14 -8.89 -31.98
CA VAL A 205 -9.43 -9.41 -32.46
C VAL A 205 -9.33 -10.93 -32.57
N VAL A 206 -10.28 -11.65 -31.99
CA VAL A 206 -10.36 -13.11 -32.06
C VAL A 206 -10.66 -13.52 -33.51
N LYS A 207 -9.77 -14.33 -34.10
CA LYS A 207 -9.89 -14.84 -35.48
C LYS A 207 -10.32 -16.29 -35.55
N LYS A 208 -9.93 -17.09 -34.55
CA LYS A 208 -10.18 -18.53 -34.53
C LYS A 208 -10.27 -19.01 -33.08
N ILE A 209 -11.17 -19.95 -32.84
CA ILE A 209 -11.30 -20.67 -31.57
C ILE A 209 -11.37 -22.16 -31.91
N GLU A 210 -10.47 -22.96 -31.34
CA GLU A 210 -10.47 -24.41 -31.44
C GLU A 210 -10.57 -25.04 -30.05
N GLU A 211 -11.18 -26.22 -29.97
CA GLU A 211 -11.35 -26.93 -28.70
C GLU A 211 -10.60 -28.26 -28.73
N ARG A 212 -10.00 -28.63 -27.60
CA ARG A 212 -9.37 -29.94 -27.39
C ARG A 212 -9.50 -30.40 -25.95
N TRP A 213 -9.24 -31.68 -25.70
CA TRP A 213 -9.30 -32.26 -24.35
C TRP A 213 -7.91 -32.68 -23.90
N GLU A 214 -7.44 -32.13 -22.79
CA GLU A 214 -6.12 -32.43 -22.22
C GLU A 214 -6.19 -32.72 -20.72
N ASP A 215 -5.21 -33.48 -20.23
CA ASP A 215 -5.07 -33.74 -18.80
C ASP A 215 -4.80 -32.44 -18.04
N ALA A 216 -5.35 -32.33 -16.84
CA ALA A 216 -5.42 -31.07 -16.12
C ALA A 216 -4.88 -31.13 -14.70
N PHE A 217 -4.47 -29.96 -14.21
CA PHE A 217 -3.96 -29.72 -12.88
C PHE A 217 -4.73 -28.57 -12.24
N GLY A 218 -5.20 -28.80 -11.02
CA GLY A 218 -5.70 -27.74 -10.16
C GLY A 218 -4.53 -26.98 -9.56
N ILE A 219 -4.54 -25.66 -9.76
CA ILE A 219 -3.54 -24.74 -9.23
C ILE A 219 -4.21 -23.89 -8.16
N LYS A 220 -3.73 -24.02 -6.92
CA LYS A 220 -4.27 -23.30 -5.77
C LYS A 220 -3.18 -22.54 -5.05
N GLN A 221 -3.42 -21.28 -4.73
CA GLN A 221 -2.50 -20.51 -3.89
C GLN A 221 -2.30 -21.21 -2.55
N ARG A 222 -1.05 -21.38 -2.12
CA ARG A 222 -0.74 -21.92 -0.80
C ARG A 222 -0.99 -20.82 0.23
N THR A 223 -1.60 -21.20 1.35
CA THR A 223 -1.89 -20.32 2.47
C THR A 223 -1.43 -20.96 3.78
N HIS A 224 -1.15 -20.13 4.77
CA HIS A 224 -0.93 -20.54 6.16
C HIS A 224 -2.25 -20.54 6.96
N HIS A 225 -3.37 -20.12 6.37
CA HIS A 225 -4.67 -20.25 7.02
C HIS A 225 -5.06 -21.73 7.10
N TYR A 226 -5.18 -22.26 8.30
CA TYR A 226 -5.62 -23.64 8.54
C TYR A 226 -6.77 -23.74 9.54
N ILE A 227 -7.12 -22.66 10.25
CA ILE A 227 -8.14 -22.68 11.31
C ILE A 227 -9.51 -23.16 10.81
N HIS A 228 -9.88 -22.86 9.56
CA HIS A 228 -11.11 -23.34 8.91
C HIS A 228 -11.15 -24.85 8.64
N LEU A 229 -10.00 -25.53 8.74
CA LEU A 229 -9.92 -26.99 8.66
C LEU A 229 -10.16 -27.65 10.01
N VAL A 230 -9.99 -26.91 11.11
CA VAL A 230 -10.14 -27.39 12.49
C VAL A 230 -11.47 -26.94 13.09
N ASP A 231 -11.91 -25.73 12.76
CA ASP A 231 -13.16 -25.11 13.21
C ASP A 231 -14.07 -24.87 12.00
N GLU A 232 -15.06 -25.75 11.81
CA GLU A 232 -16.02 -25.70 10.71
C GLU A 232 -16.89 -24.43 10.73
N THR A 233 -16.94 -23.71 11.85
CA THR A 233 -17.67 -22.43 11.95
C THR A 233 -16.91 -21.27 11.31
N ARG A 234 -15.61 -21.47 10.99
CA ARG A 234 -14.78 -20.45 10.35
C ARG A 234 -14.92 -20.48 8.84
N ASP A 235 -14.91 -19.28 8.27
CA ASP A 235 -14.91 -19.13 6.83
C ASP A 235 -13.59 -19.60 6.20
N ASN A 236 -13.72 -20.13 4.98
CA ASN A 236 -12.58 -20.35 4.11
C ASN A 236 -11.78 -19.05 3.86
N PRO A 237 -10.45 -19.15 3.68
CA PRO A 237 -9.60 -18.01 3.40
C PRO A 237 -10.07 -17.30 2.13
N TYR A 238 -10.19 -15.98 2.21
CA TYR A 238 -10.69 -15.17 1.11
C TYR A 238 -9.55 -14.70 0.19
N GLY A 239 -9.88 -14.56 -1.10
CA GLY A 239 -9.02 -13.89 -2.07
C GLY A 239 -7.88 -14.74 -2.60
N LEU A 240 -7.72 -16.01 -2.20
CA LEU A 240 -6.76 -16.91 -2.82
C LEU A 240 -7.11 -17.13 -4.30
N PHE A 241 -6.10 -17.20 -5.18
CA PHE A 241 -6.37 -17.64 -6.54
C PHE A 241 -6.50 -19.17 -6.60
N GLU A 242 -7.45 -19.61 -7.41
CA GLU A 242 -7.65 -21.00 -7.78
C GLU A 242 -7.98 -21.04 -9.28
N THR A 243 -7.22 -21.84 -10.03
CA THR A 243 -7.41 -21.99 -11.47
C THR A 243 -7.03 -23.40 -11.90
N THR A 244 -7.36 -23.76 -13.14
CA THR A 244 -7.00 -25.04 -13.72
C THR A 244 -6.06 -24.81 -14.90
N PHE A 245 -4.98 -25.57 -14.99
CA PHE A 245 -4.11 -25.59 -16.16
C PHE A 245 -4.07 -26.98 -16.79
N PHE A 246 -3.92 -27.06 -18.11
CA PHE A 246 -3.62 -28.33 -18.76
C PHE A 246 -2.15 -28.71 -18.55
N ALA A 247 -1.81 -30.00 -18.66
CA ALA A 247 -0.49 -30.52 -18.32
C ALA A 247 0.66 -29.80 -19.05
N LYS A 248 0.46 -29.50 -20.35
CA LYS A 248 1.44 -28.82 -21.20
C LYS A 248 1.39 -27.29 -21.10
N GLN A 249 0.60 -26.72 -20.18
CA GLN A 249 0.57 -25.28 -19.97
C GLN A 249 1.94 -24.85 -19.43
N VAL A 250 2.60 -23.95 -20.15
CA VAL A 250 3.90 -23.43 -19.72
C VAL A 250 3.70 -22.20 -18.85
N VAL A 251 4.24 -22.21 -17.64
CA VAL A 251 4.16 -21.11 -16.67
C VAL A 251 5.51 -20.48 -16.41
N LEU A 252 5.52 -19.18 -16.10
CA LEU A 252 6.71 -18.47 -15.65
C LEU A 252 6.82 -18.57 -14.12
N LEU A 253 8.00 -18.93 -13.64
CA LEU A 253 8.27 -19.26 -12.26
C LEU A 253 9.54 -18.56 -11.78
N GLU A 254 9.61 -18.34 -10.48
CA GLU A 254 10.84 -17.90 -9.81
C GLU A 254 11.17 -18.84 -8.66
N THR A 255 12.44 -19.26 -8.56
CA THR A 255 12.95 -20.06 -7.45
C THR A 255 13.99 -19.25 -6.68
N PHE A 256 13.89 -19.21 -5.35
CA PHE A 256 14.81 -18.43 -4.52
C PHE A 256 16.26 -18.89 -4.70
N GLN A 257 17.15 -17.96 -5.05
CA GLN A 257 18.59 -18.19 -5.15
C GLN A 257 19.15 -18.44 -3.74
N ARG A 258 19.36 -19.70 -3.40
CA ARG A 258 20.11 -20.06 -2.20
C ARG A 258 21.59 -19.74 -2.40
N SER A 259 22.19 -19.22 -1.34
CA SER A 259 23.64 -19.19 -1.11
C SER A 259 23.87 -19.40 0.39
N ALA A 260 23.58 -20.62 0.85
CA ALA A 260 23.82 -21.02 2.24
C ALA A 260 25.17 -21.72 2.31
N GLU A 261 26.05 -21.23 3.18
CA GLU A 261 27.30 -21.88 3.53
C GLU A 261 27.04 -22.92 4.63
N SER A 262 27.57 -24.13 4.45
CA SER A 262 27.65 -25.11 5.53
C SER A 262 29.06 -25.69 5.60
N VAL A 263 29.54 -25.90 6.82
CA VAL A 263 30.85 -26.52 7.09
C VAL A 263 30.60 -27.84 7.79
N ARG A 264 31.00 -28.95 7.18
CA ARG A 264 30.99 -30.28 7.84
C ARG A 264 32.39 -30.65 8.29
N LYS A 265 32.53 -30.97 9.57
CA LYS A 265 33.80 -31.38 10.21
C LYS A 265 34.31 -32.75 9.73
N GLU A 266 33.42 -33.61 9.22
CA GLU A 266 33.72 -35.04 8.97
C GLU A 266 34.58 -35.35 7.74
N ARG A 267 34.85 -34.39 6.84
CA ARG A 267 35.71 -34.60 5.65
C ARG A 267 36.57 -33.39 5.33
N GLY A 268 37.51 -33.07 6.22
CA GLY A 268 38.59 -32.11 5.93
C GLY A 268 38.15 -30.63 5.87
N ASN A 269 37.18 -30.21 6.69
CA ASN A 269 36.71 -28.82 6.79
C ASN A 269 36.23 -28.19 5.47
N GLN A 270 35.70 -28.96 4.51
CA GLN A 270 35.21 -28.38 3.25
C GLN A 270 34.00 -27.46 3.46
N ARG A 271 34.04 -26.30 2.80
CA ARG A 271 32.94 -25.35 2.72
C ARG A 271 31.99 -25.78 1.60
N ARG A 272 30.69 -25.85 1.89
CA ARG A 272 29.65 -26.27 0.93
C ARG A 272 28.70 -25.12 0.68
N PHE A 273 28.41 -24.87 -0.59
CA PHE A 273 27.44 -23.87 -1.01
C PHE A 273 26.34 -24.53 -1.83
N HIS A 274 25.10 -24.29 -1.44
CA HIS A 274 23.94 -24.67 -2.22
C HIS A 274 23.52 -23.51 -3.12
N ILE A 275 23.47 -23.74 -4.42
CA ILE A 275 23.19 -22.74 -5.46
C ILE A 275 22.04 -23.26 -6.32
N VAL A 276 21.10 -22.38 -6.66
CA VAL A 276 20.05 -22.73 -7.62
C VAL A 276 20.56 -22.46 -9.04
N THR A 277 20.44 -23.45 -9.93
CA THR A 277 20.75 -23.36 -11.37
C THR A 277 19.55 -23.84 -12.18
N VAL A 278 19.47 -23.47 -13.46
CA VAL A 278 18.50 -24.03 -14.41
C VAL A 278 19.26 -24.95 -15.35
N GLU A 279 19.01 -26.25 -15.23
CA GLU A 279 19.72 -27.30 -15.96
C GLU A 279 18.75 -28.11 -16.83
N ASP A 280 19.30 -28.73 -17.87
CA ASP A 280 18.56 -29.70 -18.66
C ASP A 280 18.35 -30.98 -17.83
N PHE A 281 17.17 -31.56 -17.91
CA PHE A 281 16.73 -32.75 -17.20
C PHE A 281 16.04 -33.69 -18.17
N ASP A 282 16.47 -34.95 -18.18
CA ASP A 282 15.85 -35.98 -18.99
C ASP A 282 14.71 -36.64 -18.21
N THR A 283 13.49 -36.50 -18.73
CA THR A 283 12.30 -37.10 -18.13
C THR A 283 12.25 -38.60 -18.41
N ASN A 284 11.49 -39.35 -17.61
CA ASN A 284 11.26 -40.78 -17.85
C ASN A 284 10.65 -41.08 -19.24
N GLU A 285 10.07 -40.08 -19.90
CA GLU A 285 9.48 -40.16 -21.24
C GLU A 285 10.51 -39.86 -22.36
N GLY A 286 11.75 -39.55 -22.01
CA GLY A 286 12.83 -39.16 -22.95
C GLY A 286 12.72 -37.71 -23.45
N ARG A 287 11.89 -36.87 -22.81
CA ARG A 287 11.88 -35.41 -23.09
C ARG A 287 12.98 -34.72 -22.30
N LEU A 288 13.75 -33.87 -22.98
CA LEU A 288 14.71 -32.96 -22.36
C LEU A 288 14.02 -31.65 -21.98
N ILE A 289 13.93 -31.36 -20.68
CA ILE A 289 13.27 -30.17 -20.13
C ILE A 289 14.23 -29.32 -19.30
N LYS A 290 13.93 -28.04 -19.10
CA LYS A 290 14.71 -27.16 -18.21
C LYS A 290 14.05 -27.09 -16.83
N LEU A 291 14.80 -27.41 -15.78
CA LEU A 291 14.33 -27.39 -14.40
C LEU A 291 15.26 -26.61 -13.48
N ALA A 292 14.68 -25.93 -12.49
CA ALA A 292 15.44 -25.36 -11.39
C ALA A 292 15.95 -26.47 -10.45
N LYS A 293 17.27 -26.56 -10.28
CA LYS A 293 17.94 -27.56 -9.44
C LYS A 293 18.81 -26.88 -8.40
N ILE A 294 18.89 -27.48 -7.21
CA ILE A 294 19.83 -27.04 -6.18
C ILE A 294 21.11 -27.87 -6.35
N VAL A 295 22.17 -27.20 -6.80
CA VAL A 295 23.51 -27.79 -6.98
C VAL A 295 24.36 -27.46 -5.76
N GLU A 296 25.12 -28.45 -5.31
CA GLU A 296 26.11 -28.28 -4.25
C GLU A 296 27.49 -28.04 -4.86
N LYS A 297 28.14 -26.94 -4.47
CA LYS A 297 29.54 -26.67 -4.79
C LYS A 297 30.39 -26.77 -3.54
N HIS A 298 31.45 -27.55 -3.65
CA HIS A 298 32.45 -27.73 -2.60
C HIS A 298 33.66 -26.83 -2.84
N PHE A 299 34.13 -26.20 -1.77
CA PHE A 299 35.40 -25.49 -1.73
C PHE A 299 36.26 -26.06 -0.60
N PRO A 300 37.57 -26.24 -0.82
CA PRO A 300 38.52 -26.49 0.27
C PRO A 300 38.39 -25.46 1.40
N SER A 301 38.63 -25.88 2.64
CA SER A 301 38.58 -25.05 3.86
C SER A 301 39.40 -23.76 3.76
N ASN A 302 40.55 -23.85 3.08
CA ASN A 302 41.51 -22.78 2.90
C ASN A 302 41.23 -21.89 1.68
N THR A 303 40.11 -22.09 0.97
CA THR A 303 39.74 -21.23 -0.16
C THR A 303 39.41 -19.83 0.36
N SER A 304 40.05 -18.81 -0.22
CA SER A 304 39.78 -17.41 0.15
C SER A 304 38.34 -17.01 -0.15
N ASP A 305 37.80 -16.12 0.68
CA ASP A 305 36.44 -15.60 0.50
C ASP A 305 36.26 -14.88 -0.84
N ASP A 306 37.30 -14.24 -1.37
CA ASP A 306 37.25 -13.56 -2.66
C ASP A 306 36.95 -14.53 -3.81
N VAL A 307 37.56 -15.71 -3.82
CA VAL A 307 37.32 -16.74 -4.85
C VAL A 307 35.90 -17.29 -4.75
N VAL A 308 35.42 -17.49 -3.51
CA VAL A 308 34.05 -17.94 -3.26
C VAL A 308 33.04 -16.86 -3.70
N GLN A 309 33.27 -15.60 -3.33
CA GLN A 309 32.39 -14.50 -3.74
C GLN A 309 32.44 -14.26 -5.25
N GLU A 310 33.59 -14.40 -5.91
CA GLU A 310 33.70 -14.33 -7.36
C GLU A 310 32.86 -15.43 -8.02
N TYR A 311 32.94 -16.67 -7.54
CA TYR A 311 32.12 -17.77 -8.02
C TYR A 311 30.62 -17.51 -7.80
N LEU A 312 30.21 -17.11 -6.58
CA LEU A 312 28.82 -16.79 -6.27
C LEU A 312 28.30 -15.59 -7.07
N SER A 313 29.16 -14.62 -7.39
CA SER A 313 28.79 -13.45 -8.19
C SER A 313 28.31 -13.83 -9.60
N LYS A 314 28.80 -14.94 -10.17
CA LYS A 314 28.38 -15.44 -11.48
C LYS A 314 26.90 -15.83 -11.48
N PHE A 315 26.43 -16.43 -10.39
CA PHE A 315 25.03 -16.83 -10.23
C PHE A 315 24.14 -15.68 -9.76
N ARG A 316 24.66 -14.80 -8.89
CA ARG A 316 23.94 -13.58 -8.48
C ARG A 316 23.63 -12.69 -9.68
N LYS A 317 24.59 -12.51 -10.61
CA LYS A 317 24.40 -11.74 -11.85
C LYS A 317 23.36 -12.33 -12.81
N GLN A 318 23.11 -13.64 -12.75
CA GLN A 318 22.07 -14.30 -13.57
C GLN A 318 20.66 -14.13 -12.99
N ALA A 319 20.54 -13.73 -11.73
CA ALA A 319 19.27 -13.49 -11.07
C ALA A 319 18.84 -12.02 -11.25
N ASP A 320 17.68 -11.78 -11.89
CA ASP A 320 17.12 -10.44 -12.18
C ASP A 320 17.03 -9.52 -10.94
N SER A 321 16.99 -10.10 -9.73
CA SER A 321 16.96 -9.36 -8.46
C SER A 321 17.99 -9.81 -7.43
N ASN A 322 19.13 -10.41 -7.86
CA ASN A 322 20.16 -11.04 -7.02
C ASN A 322 19.66 -12.17 -6.07
N ARG A 323 18.35 -12.45 -6.04
CA ARG A 323 17.69 -13.32 -5.04
C ARG A 323 16.81 -14.41 -5.63
N PHE A 324 16.47 -14.35 -6.91
CA PHE A 324 15.57 -15.31 -7.55
C PHE A 324 16.05 -15.66 -8.94
N VAL A 325 15.96 -16.93 -9.30
CA VAL A 325 16.20 -17.44 -10.63
C VAL A 325 14.86 -17.57 -11.34
N ARG A 326 14.69 -16.83 -12.44
CA ARG A 326 13.49 -16.88 -13.27
C ARG A 326 13.64 -17.96 -14.34
N TRP A 327 12.61 -18.78 -14.49
CA TRP A 327 12.59 -19.90 -15.42
C TRP A 327 11.16 -20.29 -15.77
N SER A 328 10.98 -21.21 -16.70
CA SER A 328 9.65 -21.64 -17.15
C SER A 328 9.60 -23.14 -17.36
N CYS A 329 8.48 -23.77 -17.03
CA CYS A 329 8.23 -25.17 -17.32
C CYS A 329 6.75 -25.45 -17.58
N GLU A 330 6.47 -26.61 -18.16
CA GLU A 330 5.11 -27.15 -18.22
C GLU A 330 4.64 -27.51 -16.80
N ILE A 331 3.35 -27.34 -16.52
CA ILE A 331 2.78 -27.66 -15.21
C ILE A 331 2.94 -29.13 -14.86
N GLY A 332 2.79 -30.03 -15.84
CA GLY A 332 2.96 -31.47 -15.66
C GLY A 332 4.40 -31.88 -15.28
N ASP A 333 5.38 -31.00 -15.52
CA ASP A 333 6.80 -31.25 -15.24
C ASP A 333 7.22 -30.78 -13.84
N LEU A 334 6.36 -30.07 -13.11
CA LEU A 334 6.64 -29.64 -11.73
C LEU A 334 6.91 -30.82 -10.77
N LYS A 335 6.42 -32.02 -11.11
CA LYS A 335 6.66 -33.27 -10.38
C LYS A 335 8.13 -33.70 -10.34
N TYR A 336 8.97 -33.19 -11.24
CA TYR A 336 10.40 -33.52 -11.32
C TYR A 336 11.28 -32.59 -10.45
N LEU A 337 10.71 -31.53 -9.87
CA LEU A 337 11.44 -30.68 -8.94
C LEU A 337 11.71 -31.42 -7.63
N SER A 338 12.93 -31.31 -7.12
CA SER A 338 13.22 -31.72 -5.73
C SER A 338 12.34 -30.96 -4.73
N ASP A 339 12.00 -31.58 -3.59
CA ASP A 339 11.15 -30.96 -2.57
C ASP A 339 11.61 -29.56 -2.15
N ARG A 340 12.93 -29.38 -1.99
CA ARG A 340 13.53 -28.10 -1.62
C ARG A 340 13.40 -27.05 -2.72
N ALA A 341 13.59 -27.44 -3.98
CA ALA A 341 13.36 -26.54 -5.13
C ALA A 341 11.87 -26.19 -5.21
N ARG A 342 10.97 -27.18 -5.18
CA ARG A 342 9.52 -27.00 -5.27
C ARG A 342 8.97 -26.10 -4.16
N ALA A 343 9.45 -26.26 -2.93
CA ALA A 343 9.06 -25.42 -1.79
C ALA A 343 9.54 -23.96 -1.92
N SER A 344 10.61 -23.70 -2.68
CA SER A 344 11.14 -22.36 -2.93
C SER A 344 10.71 -21.74 -4.27
N THR A 345 10.04 -22.52 -5.13
CA THR A 345 9.43 -22.05 -6.38
C THR A 345 8.14 -21.25 -6.10
N ARG A 346 7.97 -20.15 -6.83
CA ARG A 346 6.83 -19.24 -6.79
C ARG A 346 6.25 -19.07 -8.18
N LEU A 347 4.94 -18.95 -8.24
CA LEU A 347 4.20 -18.52 -9.42
C LEU A 347 4.21 -16.99 -9.47
N LEU A 348 4.21 -16.43 -10.69
CA LEU A 348 4.23 -14.99 -10.90
C LEU A 348 2.85 -14.47 -11.29
N LEU A 349 2.42 -13.39 -10.64
CA LEU A 349 1.21 -12.63 -10.98
C LEU A 349 1.61 -11.28 -11.61
N MET A 350 1.01 -10.96 -12.74
CA MET A 350 1.27 -9.77 -13.55
C MET A 350 0.54 -8.54 -13.02
N PRO A 351 1.23 -7.44 -12.69
CA PRO A 351 0.57 -6.15 -12.48
C PRO A 351 -0.08 -5.66 -13.79
N LEU A 352 -1.19 -4.94 -13.69
CA LEU A 352 -1.83 -4.31 -14.85
C LEU A 352 -1.23 -2.92 -15.05
N ALA A 353 -0.04 -2.88 -15.65
CA ALA A 353 0.72 -1.64 -15.85
C ALA A 353 0.12 -0.71 -16.93
N PHE A 354 -0.72 -1.26 -17.82
CA PHE A 354 -1.47 -0.45 -18.79
C PHE A 354 -2.61 0.33 -18.11
N GLU A 355 -3.10 1.36 -18.81
CA GLU A 355 -4.15 2.24 -18.32
C GLU A 355 -5.31 2.33 -19.34
N LEU A 356 -6.53 2.09 -18.87
CA LEU A 356 -7.80 2.33 -19.56
C LEU A 356 -8.58 3.40 -18.78
N PRO A 357 -8.28 4.70 -18.99
CA PRO A 357 -8.84 5.77 -18.19
C PRO A 357 -10.36 5.82 -18.29
N THR A 358 -11.06 5.72 -17.16
CA THR A 358 -12.53 5.82 -17.11
C THR A 358 -12.95 7.03 -16.29
N LEU A 359 -12.32 7.25 -15.14
CA LEU A 359 -12.63 8.39 -14.26
C LEU A 359 -12.36 9.72 -14.96
N LEU A 360 -11.19 9.91 -15.59
CA LEU A 360 -10.85 11.18 -16.23
C LEU A 360 -11.83 11.56 -17.35
N PRO A 361 -12.08 10.70 -18.38
CA PRO A 361 -13.07 11.01 -19.41
C PRO A 361 -14.47 11.25 -18.85
N PHE A 362 -14.87 10.49 -17.82
CA PHE A 362 -16.16 10.70 -17.16
C PHE A 362 -16.27 12.11 -16.54
N LEU A 363 -15.24 12.55 -15.81
CA LEU A 363 -15.22 13.87 -15.18
C LEU A 363 -15.24 14.99 -16.23
N GLU A 364 -14.44 14.89 -17.28
CA GLU A 364 -14.38 15.91 -18.33
C GLU A 364 -15.70 16.03 -19.10
N LYS A 365 -16.30 14.88 -19.43
CA LYS A 365 -17.61 14.81 -20.11
C LYS A 365 -18.73 15.35 -19.22
N THR A 366 -18.76 14.96 -17.95
CA THR A 366 -19.86 15.30 -17.02
C THR A 366 -19.83 16.76 -16.60
N PHE A 367 -18.64 17.34 -16.42
CA PHE A 367 -18.49 18.72 -15.94
C PHE A 367 -18.12 19.71 -17.06
N HIS A 368 -18.08 19.24 -18.32
CA HIS A 368 -17.80 20.05 -19.51
C HIS A 368 -16.55 20.93 -19.36
N LYS A 369 -15.51 20.40 -18.71
CA LYS A 369 -14.25 21.10 -18.46
C LYS A 369 -13.08 20.14 -18.54
N LYS A 370 -11.91 20.65 -18.93
CA LYS A 370 -10.66 19.90 -18.81
C LYS A 370 -10.33 19.68 -17.33
N VAL A 371 -9.90 18.47 -16.97
CA VAL A 371 -9.59 18.11 -15.59
C VAL A 371 -8.07 18.00 -15.42
N SER A 372 -7.52 18.75 -14.47
CA SER A 372 -6.09 18.67 -14.13
C SER A 372 -5.76 17.39 -13.37
N ALA A 373 -4.48 16.97 -13.39
CA ALA A 373 -4.02 15.82 -12.62
C ALA A 373 -4.33 15.94 -11.11
N ARG A 374 -4.25 17.17 -10.56
CA ARG A 374 -4.58 17.46 -9.16
C ARG A 374 -6.07 17.29 -8.87
N GLU A 375 -6.94 17.74 -9.77
CA GLU A 375 -8.40 17.53 -9.64
C GLU A 375 -8.76 16.05 -9.72
N LEU A 376 -8.13 15.31 -10.63
CA LEU A 376 -8.30 13.87 -10.77
C LEU A 376 -7.85 13.10 -9.52
N GLU A 377 -6.66 13.40 -9.01
CA GLU A 377 -6.14 12.82 -7.76
C GLU A 377 -7.06 13.14 -6.57
N ALA A 378 -7.51 14.40 -6.47
CA ALA A 378 -8.43 14.83 -5.41
C ALA A 378 -9.75 14.05 -5.45
N MET A 379 -10.31 13.84 -6.64
CA MET A 379 -11.54 13.06 -6.80
C MET A 379 -11.31 11.58 -6.46
N ALA A 380 -10.25 10.97 -6.98
CA ALA A 380 -9.91 9.57 -6.70
C ALA A 380 -9.70 9.30 -5.20
N TRP A 381 -8.97 10.21 -4.52
CA TRP A 381 -8.79 10.14 -3.07
C TRP A 381 -10.11 10.32 -2.31
N LEU A 382 -10.97 11.27 -2.70
CA LEU A 382 -12.28 11.48 -2.07
C LEU A 382 -13.17 10.23 -2.17
N ILE A 383 -13.16 9.57 -3.33
CA ILE A 383 -13.90 8.33 -3.54
C ILE A 383 -13.37 7.24 -2.61
N GLY A 384 -12.05 7.02 -2.58
CA GLY A 384 -11.44 6.02 -1.70
C GLY A 384 -11.76 6.26 -0.22
N PHE A 385 -11.65 7.52 0.22
CA PHE A 385 -11.97 7.93 1.59
C PHE A 385 -13.46 7.74 1.92
N TRP A 386 -14.37 8.02 0.96
CA TRP A 386 -15.81 7.76 1.14
C TRP A 386 -16.15 6.27 1.18
N VAL A 387 -15.46 5.44 0.38
CA VAL A 387 -15.67 3.99 0.39
C VAL A 387 -15.44 3.43 1.80
N GLY A 388 -14.42 3.89 2.52
CA GLY A 388 -14.22 3.56 3.93
C GLY A 388 -15.22 4.27 4.85
N ASP A 389 -15.00 5.56 5.10
CA ASP A 389 -15.69 6.31 6.18
C ASP A 389 -16.91 7.14 5.73
N GLY A 390 -17.27 7.08 4.45
CA GLY A 390 -18.43 7.79 3.92
C GLY A 390 -19.78 7.23 4.37
N PHE A 391 -20.82 8.05 4.42
CA PHE A 391 -22.18 7.57 4.64
C PHE A 391 -22.89 7.28 3.31
N ARG A 392 -23.63 6.18 3.23
CA ARG A 392 -24.45 5.83 2.05
C ARG A 392 -25.50 6.89 1.71
N ARG A 393 -25.89 7.73 2.67
CA ARG A 393 -26.86 8.81 2.50
C ARG A 393 -26.34 10.03 1.73
N GLY A 394 -25.05 10.10 1.41
CA GLY A 394 -24.52 11.20 0.61
C GLY A 394 -23.06 11.56 0.84
N ALA A 395 -22.72 12.81 0.53
CA ALA A 395 -21.38 13.39 0.65
C ALA A 395 -21.06 13.77 2.10
N ALA A 396 -21.19 12.80 2.99
CA ALA A 396 -20.95 12.92 4.40
C ALA A 396 -19.99 11.82 4.86
N PHE A 397 -19.20 12.10 5.90
CA PHE A 397 -18.08 11.27 6.34
C PHE A 397 -18.05 11.17 7.88
N ALA A 398 -17.75 9.98 8.41
CA ALA A 398 -17.30 9.82 9.79
C ALA A 398 -15.84 10.26 9.87
N LEU A 399 -15.46 10.97 10.93
CA LEU A 399 -14.13 11.53 11.11
C LEU A 399 -13.66 11.44 12.56
N HIS A 400 -12.35 11.58 12.75
CA HIS A 400 -11.74 11.91 14.03
C HIS A 400 -11.41 13.41 14.06
N SER A 401 -11.91 14.16 15.04
CA SER A 401 -11.79 15.62 15.11
C SER A 401 -10.34 16.10 15.21
N GLU A 402 -9.48 15.32 15.86
CA GLU A 402 -8.05 15.63 16.00
C GLU A 402 -7.19 15.16 14.82
N ASP A 403 -7.75 14.44 13.84
CA ASP A 403 -6.99 14.05 12.64
C ASP A 403 -6.94 15.20 11.63
N HIS A 404 -6.28 16.28 12.04
CA HIS A 404 -6.23 17.54 11.29
C HIS A 404 -5.63 17.39 9.89
N GLU A 405 -4.74 16.42 9.68
CA GLU A 405 -4.12 16.15 8.38
C GLU A 405 -5.14 15.56 7.40
N VAL A 406 -5.91 14.57 7.84
CA VAL A 406 -6.98 13.95 7.03
C VAL A 406 -8.12 14.93 6.80
N ASN A 407 -8.57 15.61 7.86
CA ASN A 407 -9.65 16.60 7.78
C ASN A 407 -9.27 17.75 6.84
N GLY A 408 -8.03 18.22 6.93
CA GLY A 408 -7.50 19.27 6.04
C GLY A 408 -7.42 18.82 4.58
N ARG A 409 -7.02 17.57 4.31
CA ARG A 409 -7.01 17.02 2.94
C ARG A 409 -8.42 16.88 2.38
N LEU A 410 -9.38 16.43 3.19
CA LEU A 410 -10.79 16.34 2.81
C LEU A 410 -11.36 17.72 2.45
N GLU A 411 -11.06 18.75 3.25
CA GLU A 411 -11.45 20.14 2.96
C GLU A 411 -10.78 20.68 1.69
N GLU A 412 -9.47 20.45 1.52
CA GLU A 412 -8.72 20.87 0.33
C GLU A 412 -9.31 20.25 -0.94
N ASN A 413 -9.53 18.93 -0.93
CA ASN A 413 -10.08 18.21 -2.07
C ASN A 413 -11.53 18.64 -2.36
N ALA A 414 -12.33 18.92 -1.33
CA ALA A 414 -13.66 19.48 -1.50
C ALA A 414 -13.62 20.84 -2.20
N LYS A 415 -12.71 21.74 -1.78
CA LYS A 415 -12.53 23.07 -2.36
C LYS A 415 -12.10 23.02 -3.82
N ILE A 416 -11.20 22.09 -4.19
CA ILE A 416 -10.78 21.86 -5.58
C ILE A 416 -12.00 21.60 -6.49
N TRP A 417 -13.00 20.89 -5.98
CA TRP A 417 -14.23 20.58 -6.70
C TRP A 417 -15.39 21.55 -6.42
N GLY A 418 -15.09 22.75 -5.92
CA GLY A 418 -16.10 23.80 -5.69
C GLY A 418 -17.12 23.46 -4.59
N MET A 419 -16.78 22.52 -3.71
CA MET A 419 -17.59 22.18 -2.54
C MET A 419 -17.07 22.92 -1.30
N THR A 420 -17.96 23.09 -0.32
CA THR A 420 -17.65 23.63 0.99
C THR A 420 -17.68 22.52 2.03
N TYR A 421 -16.69 22.52 2.91
CA TYR A 421 -16.55 21.57 4.00
C TYR A 421 -17.25 22.11 5.26
N THR A 422 -17.97 21.26 5.98
CA THR A 422 -18.51 21.59 7.30
C THR A 422 -18.36 20.40 8.22
N GLN A 423 -17.56 20.58 9.28
CA GLN A 423 -17.35 19.59 10.33
C GLN A 423 -18.21 19.91 11.54
N LYS A 424 -18.79 18.88 12.15
CA LYS A 424 -19.53 18.99 13.40
C LYS A 424 -19.20 17.81 14.31
N PRO A 425 -18.89 18.05 15.60
CA PRO A 425 -18.83 16.96 16.57
C PRO A 425 -20.25 16.42 16.82
N PRO A 426 -20.45 15.09 16.93
CA PRO A 426 -21.75 14.52 17.28
C PRO A 426 -22.07 14.77 18.75
N ARG A 427 -21.05 14.88 19.62
CA ARG A 427 -21.18 15.18 21.05
C ARG A 427 -20.02 16.07 21.52
N PRO A 428 -20.26 17.03 22.42
CA PRO A 428 -19.19 17.75 23.10
C PRO A 428 -18.26 16.77 23.83
N GLY A 429 -16.94 17.00 23.76
CA GLY A 429 -15.94 16.20 24.47
C GLY A 429 -15.57 14.84 23.85
N THR A 430 -16.17 14.44 22.73
CA THR A 430 -15.73 13.24 21.99
C THR A 430 -14.84 13.62 20.81
N PHE A 431 -13.87 12.77 20.49
CA PHE A 431 -13.05 12.93 19.29
C PHE A 431 -13.76 12.48 18.01
N SER A 432 -14.96 11.89 18.10
CA SER A 432 -15.77 11.62 16.92
C SER A 432 -16.23 12.94 16.28
N ALA A 433 -16.26 13.00 14.96
CA ALA A 433 -16.80 14.09 14.18
C ALA A 433 -17.55 13.52 12.97
N TYR A 434 -18.43 14.32 12.39
CA TYR A 434 -18.91 14.10 11.03
C TYR A 434 -18.63 15.33 10.18
N ALA A 435 -18.24 15.11 8.93
CA ALA A 435 -18.17 16.16 7.93
C ALA A 435 -19.21 15.97 6.85
N VAL A 436 -19.63 17.08 6.26
CA VAL A 436 -20.50 17.10 5.10
C VAL A 436 -19.91 18.06 4.06
N LEU A 437 -19.93 17.64 2.80
CA LEU A 437 -19.52 18.45 1.66
C LEU A 437 -20.76 19.04 1.00
N HIS A 438 -20.84 20.36 0.96
CA HIS A 438 -21.98 21.09 0.43
C HIS A 438 -21.62 21.84 -0.86
N THR A 439 -22.57 21.91 -1.78
CA THR A 439 -22.60 22.95 -2.81
C THR A 439 -23.54 24.07 -2.37
N ILE A 440 -23.27 25.28 -2.85
CA ILE A 440 -24.11 26.45 -2.60
C ILE A 440 -24.99 26.63 -3.84
N GLN A 441 -26.31 26.48 -3.67
CA GLN A 441 -27.29 26.74 -4.71
C GLN A 441 -28.33 27.72 -4.19
N ASN A 442 -28.49 28.86 -4.88
CA ASN A 442 -29.40 29.94 -4.48
C ASN A 442 -29.17 30.39 -3.02
N GLY A 443 -27.89 30.52 -2.62
CA GLY A 443 -27.49 30.87 -1.25
C GLY A 443 -27.73 29.79 -0.20
N ARG A 444 -28.33 28.64 -0.55
CA ARG A 444 -28.60 27.52 0.37
C ARG A 444 -27.54 26.43 0.21
N ARG A 445 -27.05 25.92 1.34
CA ARG A 445 -26.13 24.76 1.38
C ARG A 445 -26.92 23.47 1.13
N ARG A 446 -26.57 22.73 0.08
CA ARG A 446 -27.12 21.41 -0.23
C ARG A 446 -25.98 20.42 -0.38
N TRP A 447 -26.06 19.25 0.23
CA TRP A 447 -24.97 18.27 0.15
C TRP A 447 -25.21 17.16 -0.88
N ASN A 448 -26.47 16.88 -1.26
CA ASN A 448 -26.79 15.84 -2.24
C ASN A 448 -27.27 16.35 -3.60
N VAL A 449 -27.61 17.64 -3.71
CA VAL A 449 -28.21 18.22 -4.91
C VAL A 449 -27.17 19.08 -5.61
N GLY A 450 -26.91 18.78 -6.89
CA GLY A 450 -25.86 19.44 -7.69
C GLY A 450 -24.47 19.34 -7.08
N ASN A 451 -24.23 18.33 -6.24
CA ASN A 451 -22.92 18.07 -5.68
C ASN A 451 -22.10 17.22 -6.67
N PRO A 452 -20.94 17.72 -7.16
CA PRO A 452 -20.14 17.00 -8.15
C PRO A 452 -19.68 15.63 -7.65
N PHE A 453 -19.36 15.51 -6.37
CA PHE A 453 -18.95 14.25 -5.77
C PHE A 453 -20.08 13.20 -5.82
N ILE A 454 -21.32 13.61 -5.51
CA ILE A 454 -22.48 12.71 -5.61
C ILE A 454 -22.74 12.29 -7.05
N THR A 455 -22.59 13.21 -8.02
CA THR A 455 -22.73 12.88 -9.44
C THR A 455 -21.76 11.78 -9.85
N VAL A 456 -20.51 11.85 -9.38
CA VAL A 456 -19.49 10.82 -9.64
C VAL A 456 -19.85 9.50 -8.97
N LEU A 457 -20.22 9.50 -7.68
CA LEU A 457 -20.58 8.26 -6.97
C LEU A 457 -21.75 7.52 -7.64
N LYS A 458 -22.74 8.25 -8.15
CA LYS A 458 -23.88 7.68 -8.88
C LYS A 458 -23.48 7.21 -10.28
N GLY A 459 -22.88 8.09 -11.08
CA GLY A 459 -22.63 7.85 -12.50
C GLY A 459 -21.56 6.79 -12.76
N LEU A 460 -20.69 6.53 -11.78
CA LEU A 460 -19.68 5.48 -11.85
C LEU A 460 -20.00 4.27 -10.96
N PHE A 461 -21.22 4.16 -10.41
CA PHE A 461 -21.69 2.99 -9.64
C PHE A 461 -20.86 2.65 -8.39
N PHE A 462 -20.37 3.68 -7.68
CA PHE A 462 -19.86 3.52 -6.30
C PHE A 462 -20.99 3.30 -5.29
N TYR A 463 -22.21 3.65 -5.68
CA TYR A 463 -23.42 3.00 -5.21
C TYR A 463 -23.73 1.83 -6.14
N GLU A 464 -23.97 0.63 -5.61
CA GLU A 464 -24.15 -0.59 -6.39
C GLU A 464 -25.09 -0.42 -7.60
N ASN A 465 -26.25 0.25 -7.44
CA ASN A 465 -27.18 0.54 -8.56
C ASN A 465 -27.24 2.03 -8.92
N GLY A 466 -26.21 2.81 -8.58
CA GLY A 466 -26.15 4.25 -8.85
C GLY A 466 -27.14 5.09 -8.04
N LYS A 467 -27.78 4.54 -7.00
CA LYS A 467 -28.77 5.24 -6.15
C LYS A 467 -28.20 5.51 -4.76
N ILE A 468 -28.53 6.69 -4.21
CA ILE A 468 -28.15 7.05 -2.83
C ILE A 468 -28.81 6.05 -1.87
N ASN A 469 -28.10 5.68 -0.81
CA ASN A 469 -28.42 4.66 0.19
C ASN A 469 -28.18 3.20 -0.22
N ASP A 470 -27.94 2.91 -1.51
CA ASP A 470 -27.52 1.57 -1.93
C ASP A 470 -26.18 1.18 -1.29
N ALA A 471 -25.87 -0.11 -1.33
CA ALA A 471 -24.59 -0.62 -0.85
C ALA A 471 -23.42 0.11 -1.52
N LYS A 472 -22.37 0.35 -0.74
CA LYS A 472 -21.12 0.88 -1.29
C LYS A 472 -20.48 -0.18 -2.17
N ASN A 473 -19.97 0.24 -3.31
CA ASN A 473 -19.36 -0.63 -4.31
C ASN A 473 -18.01 -0.04 -4.76
N VAL A 474 -17.13 -0.93 -5.22
CA VAL A 474 -15.87 -0.57 -5.89
C VAL A 474 -15.94 -1.12 -7.32
N PRO A 475 -16.23 -0.26 -8.32
CA PRO A 475 -16.41 -0.69 -9.70
C PRO A 475 -15.17 -1.34 -10.30
N PHE A 476 -15.35 -2.36 -11.13
CA PHE A 476 -14.26 -3.12 -11.73
C PHE A 476 -13.32 -2.28 -12.61
N PHE A 477 -13.79 -1.21 -13.24
CA PHE A 477 -12.95 -0.35 -14.09
C PHE A 477 -11.75 0.23 -13.32
N LEU A 478 -11.85 0.40 -11.99
CA LEU A 478 -10.76 0.92 -11.17
C LEU A 478 -9.52 0.03 -11.21
N ARG A 479 -9.65 -1.26 -11.56
CA ARG A 479 -8.50 -2.17 -11.71
C ARG A 479 -7.67 -1.89 -12.95
N THR A 480 -8.22 -1.19 -13.93
CA THR A 480 -7.55 -0.84 -15.19
C THR A 480 -7.44 0.67 -15.42
N ASP A 481 -8.03 1.53 -14.56
CA ASP A 481 -7.91 2.99 -14.68
C ASP A 481 -6.45 3.47 -14.56
N GLN A 482 -6.19 4.77 -14.67
CA GLN A 482 -4.86 5.34 -14.52
C GLN A 482 -4.23 4.94 -13.18
N LEU A 483 -2.95 4.61 -13.18
CA LEU A 483 -2.24 4.13 -11.99
C LEU A 483 -2.34 5.13 -10.83
N MET A 484 -2.21 6.42 -11.14
CA MET A 484 -2.40 7.49 -10.15
C MET A 484 -3.80 7.44 -9.51
N VAL A 485 -4.85 7.14 -10.27
CA VAL A 485 -6.23 6.99 -9.76
C VAL A 485 -6.32 5.79 -8.82
N ARG A 486 -5.73 4.65 -9.19
CA ARG A 486 -5.68 3.44 -8.34
C ARG A 486 -4.94 3.70 -7.03
N GLU A 487 -3.78 4.34 -7.12
CA GLU A 487 -2.95 4.71 -5.97
C GLU A 487 -3.65 5.71 -5.05
N ALA A 488 -4.26 6.76 -5.61
CA ALA A 488 -4.98 7.80 -4.86
C ALA A 488 -6.26 7.25 -4.21
N PHE A 489 -6.99 6.36 -4.90
CA PHE A 489 -8.13 5.64 -4.34
C PHE A 489 -7.72 4.80 -3.13
N LEU A 490 -6.68 3.96 -3.26
CA LEU A 490 -6.18 3.19 -2.12
C LEU A 490 -5.68 4.11 -0.99
N ALA A 491 -5.01 5.21 -1.31
CA ALA A 491 -4.56 6.16 -0.29
C ALA A 491 -5.72 6.78 0.50
N GLY A 492 -6.82 7.14 -0.17
CA GLY A 492 -8.03 7.60 0.50
C GLY A 492 -8.64 6.54 1.42
N LEU A 493 -8.73 5.30 0.95
CA LEU A 493 -9.24 4.18 1.74
C LEU A 493 -8.32 3.83 2.93
N ILE A 494 -7.01 3.97 2.75
CA ILE A 494 -6.02 3.82 3.82
C ILE A 494 -6.18 4.97 4.81
N ASP A 495 -6.42 6.20 4.37
CA ASP A 495 -6.63 7.37 5.23
C ASP A 495 -7.90 7.29 6.07
N SER A 496 -8.95 6.59 5.64
CA SER A 496 -10.13 6.31 6.47
C SER A 496 -9.84 5.18 7.47
N ASP A 497 -9.77 3.94 6.98
CA ASP A 497 -9.83 2.72 7.81
C ASP A 497 -8.50 1.97 7.89
N GLY A 498 -7.46 2.51 7.26
CA GLY A 498 -6.16 1.85 7.16
C GLY A 498 -5.16 2.21 8.25
N CYS A 499 -4.19 1.31 8.42
CA CYS A 499 -3.03 1.50 9.28
C CYS A 499 -1.76 1.01 8.58
N SER A 500 -0.68 1.79 8.62
CA SER A 500 0.61 1.43 8.01
C SER A 500 1.67 1.22 9.08
N LEU A 501 2.53 0.23 8.87
CA LEU A 501 3.60 -0.15 9.79
C LEU A 501 4.81 -0.73 9.03
N ILE A 502 5.97 -0.70 9.66
CA ILE A 502 7.17 -1.40 9.17
C ILE A 502 7.42 -2.60 10.09
N ALA A 503 7.32 -3.82 9.57
CA ALA A 503 7.64 -5.04 10.33
C ALA A 503 8.76 -5.80 9.61
N ASP A 504 9.82 -6.13 10.34
CA ASP A 504 10.98 -6.90 9.85
C ASP A 504 11.59 -6.35 8.56
N GLY A 505 11.64 -5.01 8.46
CA GLY A 505 12.17 -4.28 7.31
C GLY A 505 11.21 -4.20 6.11
N PHE A 506 10.01 -4.79 6.21
CA PHE A 506 8.98 -4.74 5.19
C PHE A 506 7.91 -3.72 5.53
N LEU A 507 7.42 -3.04 4.50
CA LEU A 507 6.35 -2.06 4.59
C LEU A 507 5.01 -2.78 4.44
N TYR A 508 4.15 -2.62 5.45
CA TYR A 508 2.81 -3.18 5.47
C TYR A 508 1.77 -2.09 5.61
N THR A 509 0.61 -2.33 5.01
CA THR A 509 -0.59 -1.54 5.26
C THR A 509 -1.79 -2.46 5.44
N ASN A 510 -2.55 -2.23 6.49
CA ASN A 510 -3.77 -2.92 6.79
C ASN A 510 -4.98 -2.08 6.35
N ILE A 511 -6.01 -2.72 5.79
CA ILE A 511 -7.32 -2.12 5.50
C ILE A 511 -8.39 -3.08 6.05
N VAL A 512 -9.38 -2.56 6.78
CA VAL A 512 -10.48 -3.36 7.33
C VAL A 512 -11.79 -3.01 6.64
N THR A 513 -12.60 -4.01 6.31
CA THR A 513 -13.96 -3.78 5.79
C THR A 513 -14.90 -4.91 6.19
N ALA A 514 -16.19 -4.58 6.39
CA ALA A 514 -17.26 -5.55 6.57
C ALA A 514 -18.14 -5.72 5.32
N TYR A 515 -17.80 -5.06 4.22
CA TYR A 515 -18.61 -5.04 2.99
C TYR A 515 -17.98 -5.90 1.88
N PRO A 516 -18.68 -6.94 1.37
CA PRO A 516 -18.15 -7.83 0.33
C PRO A 516 -17.69 -7.10 -0.95
N LEU A 517 -18.45 -6.12 -1.44
CA LEU A 517 -18.08 -5.37 -2.66
C LEU A 517 -16.82 -4.52 -2.47
N ILE A 518 -16.60 -4.00 -1.27
CA ILE A 518 -15.36 -3.28 -0.93
C ILE A 518 -14.20 -4.26 -0.80
N ARG A 519 -14.43 -5.41 -0.15
CA ARG A 519 -13.47 -6.52 -0.03
C ARG A 519 -12.95 -6.95 -1.40
N ASP A 520 -13.85 -7.17 -2.36
CA ASP A 520 -13.50 -7.59 -3.72
C ASP A 520 -12.70 -6.49 -4.45
N GLY A 521 -13.11 -5.23 -4.30
CA GLY A 521 -12.41 -4.07 -4.85
C GLY A 521 -10.98 -3.89 -4.33
N VAL A 522 -10.77 -4.01 -3.02
CA VAL A 522 -9.42 -3.90 -2.40
C VAL A 522 -8.49 -4.96 -2.98
N GLN A 523 -8.95 -6.21 -3.04
CA GLN A 523 -8.19 -7.35 -3.57
C GLN A 523 -7.73 -7.08 -5.00
N VAL A 524 -8.66 -6.70 -5.87
CA VAL A 524 -8.42 -6.52 -7.30
C VAL A 524 -7.55 -5.30 -7.59
N ILE A 525 -7.79 -4.16 -6.93
CA ILE A 525 -7.00 -2.95 -7.17
C ILE A 525 -5.56 -3.14 -6.70
N ALA A 526 -5.36 -3.69 -5.50
CA ALA A 526 -4.01 -3.91 -4.97
C ALA A 526 -3.21 -4.92 -5.84
N ARG A 527 -3.85 -5.99 -6.33
CA ARG A 527 -3.23 -6.91 -7.30
C ARG A 527 -2.92 -6.25 -8.64
N SER A 528 -3.78 -5.37 -9.12
CA SER A 528 -3.53 -4.61 -10.36
C SER A 528 -2.27 -3.75 -10.26
N LEU A 529 -1.92 -3.28 -9.06
CA LEU A 529 -0.70 -2.53 -8.77
C LEU A 529 0.52 -3.44 -8.50
N GLY A 530 0.36 -4.76 -8.57
CA GLY A 530 1.44 -5.72 -8.26
C GLY A 530 1.77 -5.82 -6.77
N LEU A 531 0.90 -5.35 -5.88
CA LEU A 531 1.08 -5.50 -4.45
C LEU A 531 0.73 -6.93 -4.02
N ASN A 532 1.40 -7.41 -2.98
CA ASN A 532 1.02 -8.66 -2.33
C ASN A 532 -0.15 -8.38 -1.40
N VAL A 533 -1.19 -9.20 -1.51
CA VAL A 533 -2.42 -9.07 -0.72
C VAL A 533 -2.72 -10.39 -0.05
N PHE A 534 -2.95 -10.34 1.25
CA PHE A 534 -3.58 -11.43 1.99
C PHE A 534 -4.72 -10.88 2.85
N ALA A 535 -5.74 -11.70 3.06
CA ALA A 535 -6.94 -11.29 3.77
C ALA A 535 -7.25 -12.30 4.89
N TYR A 536 -7.41 -11.79 6.10
CA TYR A 536 -7.92 -12.55 7.23
C TYR A 536 -9.40 -12.29 7.42
N VAL A 537 -10.18 -13.33 7.71
CA VAL A 537 -11.62 -13.22 7.99
C VAL A 537 -11.82 -13.22 9.51
N GLY A 538 -12.19 -12.08 10.06
CA GLY A 538 -12.67 -11.98 11.43
C GLY A 538 -14.13 -12.43 11.50
N PRO A 539 -14.45 -13.47 12.30
CA PRO A 539 -15.82 -13.96 12.40
C PRO A 539 -16.71 -12.94 13.10
N GLU A 540 -18.01 -13.15 12.97
CA GLU A 540 -18.98 -12.45 13.78
C GLU A 540 -18.83 -12.84 15.25
N ARG A 541 -18.78 -11.86 16.16
CA ARG A 541 -18.64 -12.13 17.59
C ARG A 541 -19.33 -11.08 18.44
N ARG A 542 -19.96 -11.52 19.53
CA ARG A 542 -20.46 -10.60 20.56
C ARG A 542 -19.28 -9.94 21.25
N ILE A 543 -19.30 -8.62 21.36
CA ILE A 543 -18.25 -7.87 22.06
C ILE A 543 -18.48 -8.06 23.56
N LYS A 544 -17.47 -8.60 24.27
CA LYS A 544 -17.52 -8.87 25.72
C LYS A 544 -18.05 -7.63 26.47
N ASN A 545 -18.96 -7.86 27.41
CA ASN A 545 -19.59 -6.83 28.24
C ASN A 545 -20.42 -5.78 27.48
N THR A 546 -20.86 -6.08 26.26
CA THR A 546 -21.80 -5.22 25.51
C THR A 546 -22.87 -6.05 24.80
N ASN A 547 -23.94 -5.37 24.37
CA ASN A 547 -24.96 -5.95 23.50
C ASN A 547 -24.61 -5.80 22.01
N TYR A 548 -23.41 -5.29 21.68
CA TYR A 548 -22.98 -5.12 20.30
C TYR A 548 -22.40 -6.41 19.75
N ILE A 549 -22.77 -6.70 18.50
CA ILE A 549 -22.21 -7.78 17.72
C ILE A 549 -21.25 -7.18 16.71
N SER A 550 -19.98 -7.57 16.79
CA SER A 550 -18.99 -7.27 15.76
C SER A 550 -19.33 -8.11 14.55
N LYS A 551 -19.74 -7.48 13.45
CA LYS A 551 -20.00 -8.16 12.18
C LYS A 551 -18.74 -8.89 11.69
N LYS A 552 -18.96 -9.92 10.88
CA LYS A 552 -17.93 -10.52 10.03
C LYS A 552 -17.20 -9.43 9.24
N HIS A 553 -15.88 -9.49 9.22
CA HIS A 553 -15.05 -8.49 8.56
C HIS A 553 -13.80 -9.11 7.96
N TRP A 554 -13.24 -8.42 6.96
CA TRP A 554 -12.02 -8.78 6.27
C TRP A 554 -10.92 -7.78 6.63
N ASN A 555 -9.81 -8.30 7.13
CA ASN A 555 -8.59 -7.56 7.39
C ASN A 555 -7.62 -7.85 6.26
N PHE A 556 -7.46 -6.89 5.35
CA PHE A 556 -6.49 -6.95 4.27
C PHE A 556 -5.14 -6.48 4.76
N TYR A 557 -4.10 -7.18 4.36
CA TYR A 557 -2.71 -6.79 4.56
C TYR A 557 -2.04 -6.70 3.20
N LEU A 558 -1.64 -5.47 2.89
CA LEU A 558 -0.92 -5.10 1.69
C LEU A 558 0.57 -5.03 2.03
N SER A 559 1.38 -5.82 1.35
CA SER A 559 2.83 -5.72 1.46
C SER A 559 3.45 -5.36 0.12
N ASN A 560 4.60 -4.71 0.19
CA ASN A 560 5.30 -4.27 -1.00
C ASN A 560 5.78 -5.44 -1.89
N GLY A 561 6.11 -6.60 -1.32
CA GLY A 561 6.63 -7.74 -2.07
C GLY A 561 7.83 -7.32 -2.95
N SER A 562 7.72 -7.58 -4.25
CA SER A 562 8.72 -7.17 -5.27
C SER A 562 8.65 -5.68 -5.65
N ASN A 563 7.69 -4.93 -5.10
CA ASN A 563 7.26 -3.59 -5.52
C ASN A 563 7.34 -2.55 -4.39
N PRO A 564 8.51 -2.33 -3.76
CA PRO A 564 8.70 -1.35 -2.68
C PRO A 564 8.29 0.07 -3.08
N LYS A 565 8.58 0.47 -4.33
CA LYS A 565 8.26 1.80 -4.84
C LYS A 565 6.75 2.01 -5.02
N VAL A 566 6.01 0.97 -5.39
CA VAL A 566 4.56 1.07 -5.63
C VAL A 566 3.81 1.28 -4.32
N LEU A 567 4.02 0.44 -3.30
CA LEU A 567 3.35 0.65 -2.01
C LEU A 567 3.75 1.99 -1.39
N ARG A 568 5.01 2.39 -1.56
CA ARG A 568 5.47 3.71 -1.11
C ARG A 568 4.74 4.85 -1.83
N SER A 569 4.57 4.75 -3.15
CA SER A 569 3.80 5.69 -3.98
C SER A 569 2.34 5.85 -3.50
N VAL A 570 1.69 4.75 -3.10
CA VAL A 570 0.36 4.79 -2.46
C VAL A 570 0.41 5.55 -1.14
N LEU A 571 1.34 5.21 -0.24
CA LEU A 571 1.44 5.85 1.07
C LEU A 571 1.84 7.33 1.00
N ASP A 572 2.61 7.72 0.00
CA ASP A 572 3.01 9.11 -0.23
C ASP A 572 1.81 10.02 -0.57
N ARG A 573 0.71 9.44 -1.06
CA ARG A 573 -0.58 10.10 -1.28
C ARG A 573 -1.50 10.11 -0.06
N CYS A 574 -1.20 9.33 0.98
CA CYS A 574 -1.93 9.40 2.24
C CYS A 574 -1.65 10.76 2.91
N SER A 575 -2.71 11.44 3.33
CA SER A 575 -2.68 12.71 4.04
C SER A 575 -2.00 12.58 5.41
N ALA A 576 -2.38 11.55 6.18
CA ALA A 576 -1.87 11.35 7.52
C ALA A 576 -0.36 11.00 7.52
N THR A 577 0.45 11.80 8.21
CA THR A 577 1.89 11.61 8.35
C THR A 577 2.20 10.24 8.97
N ARG A 578 1.35 9.74 9.87
CA ARG A 578 1.51 8.41 10.50
C ARG A 578 1.34 7.25 9.51
N LYS A 579 0.53 7.43 8.46
CA LYS A 579 0.29 6.43 7.41
C LYS A 579 1.36 6.54 6.32
N ARG A 580 1.72 7.78 5.96
CA ARG A 580 2.81 8.08 5.02
C ARG A 580 4.19 7.66 5.52
N ASN A 581 4.47 7.87 6.80
CA ASN A 581 5.76 7.58 7.43
C ASN A 581 5.54 6.61 8.59
N PRO A 582 5.24 5.35 8.28
CA PRO A 582 4.92 4.36 9.30
C PRO A 582 6.11 4.13 10.22
N LYS A 583 5.81 3.88 11.49
CA LYS A 583 6.80 3.51 12.50
C LYS A 583 7.13 2.02 12.38
N GLU A 584 8.28 1.64 12.91
CA GLU A 584 8.56 0.23 13.17
C GLU A 584 7.50 -0.35 14.11
N ALA A 585 7.05 -1.55 13.77
CA ALA A 585 6.14 -2.33 14.58
C ALA A 585 6.81 -2.63 15.92
N ASN A 586 6.10 -2.31 17.00
CA ASN A 586 6.52 -2.71 18.34
C ASN A 586 6.44 -4.24 18.49
N TYR A 587 7.04 -4.77 19.56
CA TYR A 587 7.06 -6.22 19.80
C TYR A 587 5.66 -6.86 19.77
N LYS A 588 4.64 -6.23 20.37
CA LYS A 588 3.25 -6.74 20.34
C LYS A 588 2.65 -6.76 18.93
N GLN A 589 2.93 -5.73 18.13
CA GLN A 589 2.49 -5.65 16.74
C GLN A 589 3.20 -6.69 15.86
N ARG A 590 4.50 -6.89 16.07
CA ARG A 590 5.26 -7.96 15.40
C ARG A 590 4.72 -9.32 15.80
N LYS A 591 4.55 -9.59 17.10
CA LYS A 591 3.95 -10.84 17.58
C LYS A 591 2.55 -11.04 17.03
N ARG A 592 1.74 -9.99 16.84
CA ARG A 592 0.42 -10.11 16.20
C ARG A 592 0.52 -10.43 14.69
N LEU A 593 1.49 -9.85 13.99
CA LEU A 593 1.74 -10.15 12.57
C LEU A 593 2.32 -11.55 12.38
N GLN A 594 3.26 -11.95 13.23
CA GLN A 594 3.82 -13.30 13.30
C GLN A 594 2.74 -14.30 13.71
N ALA A 595 1.91 -13.99 14.70
CA ALA A 595 0.77 -14.81 15.05
C ALA A 595 -0.14 -14.97 13.83
N LEU A 596 -0.41 -13.94 13.03
CA LEU A 596 -1.17 -14.11 11.77
C LEU A 596 -0.46 -15.01 10.74
N GLU A 597 0.85 -15.15 10.81
CA GLU A 597 1.67 -16.04 9.96
C GLU A 597 1.76 -17.48 10.53
N GLU A 598 1.69 -17.62 11.86
CA GLU A 598 1.96 -18.85 12.62
C GLU A 598 0.72 -19.43 13.33
N GLU A 599 -0.43 -18.73 13.29
CA GLU A 599 -1.59 -18.78 14.21
C GLU A 599 -1.73 -20.08 14.99
N GLU A 600 -0.94 -20.29 16.05
CA GLU A 600 -1.28 -21.28 17.06
C GLU A 600 -2.63 -20.90 17.70
N PRO A 601 -3.47 -21.89 18.08
CA PRO A 601 -4.71 -21.61 18.77
C PRO A 601 -4.38 -20.79 20.02
N LEU A 602 -4.88 -19.55 20.07
CA LEU A 602 -4.84 -18.74 21.27
C LEU A 602 -5.67 -19.45 22.34
N GLU A 603 -5.03 -20.32 23.11
CA GLU A 603 -5.51 -20.64 24.45
C GLU A 603 -5.59 -19.32 25.22
N GLU A 604 -6.74 -19.13 25.86
CA GLU A 604 -7.01 -17.93 26.64
C GLU A 604 -5.86 -17.71 27.62
N ILE A 605 -5.18 -16.57 27.50
CA ILE A 605 -4.29 -16.07 28.54
C ILE A 605 -5.17 -15.76 29.75
N THR A 606 -5.45 -16.78 30.55
CA THR A 606 -5.88 -16.64 31.93
C THR A 606 -4.72 -16.01 32.68
N ALA A 607 -4.93 -14.80 33.18
CA ALA A 607 -4.03 -14.19 34.13
C ALA A 607 -4.09 -14.99 35.43
N GLY A 608 -3.18 -15.96 35.56
CA GLY A 608 -2.84 -16.66 36.78
C GLY A 608 -1.33 -16.73 36.86
N ASN A 609 -0.76 -16.08 37.88
CA ASN A 609 0.63 -16.31 38.25
C ASN A 609 0.79 -17.80 38.58
N ASP A 610 1.73 -18.46 37.94
CA ASP A 610 2.67 -19.37 38.61
C ASP A 610 3.86 -19.59 37.69
N ALA A 611 5.04 -19.28 38.21
CA ALA A 611 6.32 -19.57 37.59
C ALA A 611 6.79 -20.90 38.17
N ASN A 612 6.79 -21.95 37.34
CA ASN A 612 7.85 -22.94 37.25
C ASN A 612 7.52 -23.95 36.13
N ASP A 613 8.60 -24.48 35.57
CA ASP A 613 8.72 -25.71 34.80
C ASP A 613 8.46 -25.70 33.27
N GLU A 614 9.62 -25.83 32.63
CA GLU A 614 10.00 -26.87 31.67
C GLU A 614 9.78 -26.68 30.16
N GLU A 615 10.85 -27.10 29.48
CA GLU A 615 11.16 -27.05 28.06
C GLU A 615 10.01 -27.58 27.16
N SER A 616 9.42 -26.67 26.39
CA SER A 616 8.43 -27.02 25.37
C SER A 616 9.08 -27.55 24.09
N ILE A 617 9.24 -28.87 24.08
CA ILE A 617 9.32 -29.77 22.93
C ILE A 617 8.02 -29.68 22.12
N PHE A 618 7.88 -28.71 21.20
CA PHE A 618 6.67 -28.60 20.34
C PHE A 618 6.92 -28.48 18.83
N GLU A 619 8.17 -28.38 18.38
CA GLU A 619 8.48 -28.41 16.94
C GLU A 619 8.37 -29.82 16.32
N ASP A 620 8.22 -30.87 17.14
CA ASP A 620 8.33 -32.27 16.69
C ASP A 620 6.98 -32.94 16.42
N ARG A 621 5.83 -32.40 16.87
CA ARG A 621 4.53 -33.10 16.74
C ARG A 621 4.04 -33.18 15.29
N PHE A 622 4.17 -32.10 14.53
CA PHE A 622 3.73 -32.06 13.12
C PHE A 622 4.66 -32.83 12.17
N ILE A 623 5.94 -32.97 12.54
CA ILE A 623 6.91 -33.82 11.83
C ILE A 623 6.68 -35.29 12.20
N ARG A 624 6.38 -35.58 13.47
CA ARG A 624 6.14 -36.93 13.99
C ARG A 624 4.84 -37.54 13.45
N GLU A 625 3.73 -36.79 13.40
CA GLU A 625 2.47 -37.28 12.79
C GLU A 625 2.61 -37.54 11.27
N LYS A 626 3.44 -36.75 10.58
CA LYS A 626 3.76 -36.96 9.17
C LYS A 626 4.73 -38.13 8.92
N MET A 627 5.54 -38.48 9.91
CA MET A 627 6.39 -39.68 9.87
C MET A 627 5.63 -40.94 10.30
N GLU A 628 4.69 -40.83 11.23
CA GLU A 628 3.85 -41.95 11.70
C GLU A 628 2.82 -42.37 10.64
N ALA A 629 2.27 -41.42 9.88
CA ALA A 629 1.46 -41.72 8.69
C ALA A 629 2.25 -42.45 7.57
N ASN A 630 3.59 -42.46 7.64
CA ASN A 630 4.48 -43.16 6.71
C ASN A 630 5.14 -44.42 7.30
N LYS A 631 4.85 -44.78 8.57
CA LYS A 631 5.48 -45.91 9.28
C LYS A 631 4.57 -47.12 9.51
N GLY A 632 3.39 -47.16 8.90
CA GLY A 632 2.50 -48.32 8.90
C GLY A 632 3.06 -49.48 8.08
N GLY A 633 4.03 -50.21 8.62
CA GLY A 633 4.56 -51.44 8.05
C GLY A 633 5.67 -52.07 8.90
N ASN A 634 5.31 -53.15 9.62
CA ASN A 634 6.12 -54.21 10.23
C ASN A 634 6.54 -54.12 11.72
N LEU A 635 5.89 -55.04 12.48
CA LEU A 635 6.38 -56.03 13.46
C LEU A 635 7.25 -55.65 14.69
N GLU A 636 6.73 -56.12 15.86
CA GLU A 636 7.40 -56.83 16.99
C GLU A 636 8.49 -56.10 17.79
N GLU A 637 8.74 -56.32 19.08
CA GLU A 637 8.09 -56.92 20.24
C GLU A 637 8.90 -56.38 21.45
N ASP A 638 8.28 -56.33 22.61
CA ASP A 638 8.89 -56.51 23.95
C ASP A 638 9.74 -55.47 24.69
N THR A 639 9.32 -55.37 25.96
CA THR A 639 10.02 -55.15 27.25
C THR A 639 10.01 -53.79 27.96
N ASP A 640 9.46 -53.91 29.17
CA ASP A 640 9.26 -53.01 30.32
C ASP A 640 10.47 -53.11 31.29
N PRO A 641 10.43 -52.56 32.54
CA PRO A 641 10.57 -51.18 33.03
C PRO A 641 11.85 -51.00 33.91
N THR A 642 12.09 -49.80 34.49
CA THR A 642 12.13 -49.55 35.96
C THR A 642 12.67 -48.16 36.40
N LEU A 643 11.97 -47.55 37.38
CA LEU A 643 12.41 -46.88 38.65
C LEU A 643 13.41 -45.69 38.60
N ALA A 644 13.47 -44.68 39.48
CA ALA A 644 12.82 -44.19 40.72
C ALA A 644 13.40 -42.76 40.99
N ALA A 645 12.63 -41.79 41.56
CA ALA A 645 12.79 -41.15 42.90
C ALA A 645 14.01 -40.16 43.04
N GLU A 646 14.10 -39.09 43.84
CA GLU A 646 13.49 -38.54 45.08
C GLU A 646 13.77 -37.00 45.21
N ASP A 647 13.03 -36.29 46.08
CA ASP A 647 13.43 -35.24 47.07
C ASP A 647 14.11 -33.90 46.66
N ALA A 648 13.96 -32.72 47.31
CA ALA A 648 13.25 -32.26 48.53
C ALA A 648 13.39 -30.71 48.72
N THR A 649 12.46 -30.09 49.49
CA THR A 649 12.61 -28.95 50.48
C THR A 649 13.09 -27.55 50.01
N ALA A 650 12.75 -26.38 50.58
CA ALA A 650 11.88 -25.89 51.67
C ALA A 650 11.88 -24.31 51.66
N ASP A 651 10.81 -23.70 52.23
CA ASP A 651 10.74 -22.49 53.12
C ASP A 651 11.33 -21.11 52.65
N GLU A 652 10.85 -19.90 53.01
CA GLU A 652 9.81 -19.35 53.90
C GLU A 652 9.64 -17.81 53.62
N GLU A 653 8.41 -17.31 53.75
CA GLU A 653 7.92 -16.07 54.45
C GLU A 653 8.28 -14.59 54.13
N LEU A 654 7.18 -13.80 53.94
CA LEU A 654 6.74 -12.50 54.57
C LEU A 654 7.64 -11.22 54.43
N GLU A 655 7.18 -9.96 54.35
CA GLU A 655 5.92 -9.28 54.71
C GLU A 655 5.86 -7.84 54.10
N GLU A 656 4.73 -7.17 54.35
CA GLU A 656 4.17 -5.85 53.98
C GLU A 656 5.02 -4.60 54.39
N GLY A 657 4.80 -3.33 54.02
CA GLY A 657 3.72 -2.61 53.33
C GLY A 657 3.91 -1.06 53.41
N THR A 658 2.95 -0.36 52.78
CA THR A 658 2.40 1.01 53.06
C THR A 658 3.20 2.32 52.87
N GLU A 659 2.75 3.06 51.84
CA GLU A 659 2.21 4.46 51.76
C GLU A 659 2.72 5.64 52.62
N GLY A 660 2.81 6.82 52.00
CA GLY A 660 2.72 8.12 52.70
C GLY A 660 3.10 9.36 51.87
N THR A 661 2.19 10.32 51.78
CA THR A 661 2.10 11.51 50.90
C THR A 661 2.51 12.86 51.55
N PHE A 662 2.40 13.97 50.77
CA PHE A 662 2.37 15.43 51.09
C PHE A 662 3.71 16.22 50.94
N ALA A 663 3.86 17.18 50.01
CA ALA A 663 3.36 18.58 49.89
C ALA A 663 3.99 19.54 50.94
N THR A 664 4.72 20.61 50.61
CA THR A 664 4.23 21.94 50.17
C THR A 664 5.39 22.98 50.05
N GLU A 665 5.19 23.97 49.16
CA GLU A 665 5.54 25.43 49.17
C GLU A 665 6.79 26.00 49.91
N ASN A 666 7.59 26.83 49.21
CA ASN A 666 7.64 28.30 49.43
C ASN A 666 8.69 29.09 48.58
N GLU A 667 8.37 30.36 48.36
CA GLU A 667 9.05 31.40 47.56
C GLU A 667 10.30 32.02 48.24
N ARG A 668 11.23 32.61 47.45
CA ARG A 668 11.87 33.94 47.69
C ARG A 668 12.90 34.41 46.61
N HIS A 669 12.60 35.58 46.06
CA HIS A 669 13.33 36.77 45.57
C HIS A 669 14.90 36.96 45.53
N ILE A 670 15.37 37.55 44.38
CA ILE A 670 16.38 38.65 44.13
C ILE A 670 17.91 38.29 44.11
N PRO A 671 18.86 38.98 43.40
CA PRO A 671 18.92 39.71 42.10
C PRO A 671 20.12 39.31 41.17
N GLU A 672 20.23 40.08 40.08
CA GLU A 672 21.23 40.17 39.00
C GLU A 672 22.71 40.33 39.40
N GLU A 673 23.62 39.88 38.51
CA GLU A 673 24.81 40.65 38.12
C GLU A 673 25.44 40.11 36.81
N GLY A 674 25.86 41.05 35.95
CA GLY A 674 26.33 40.80 34.59
C GLY A 674 27.84 40.55 34.47
N SER A 675 28.27 40.11 33.28
CA SER A 675 29.64 40.27 32.82
C SER A 675 29.74 39.92 31.32
N GLU A 676 30.04 40.94 30.53
CA GLU A 676 30.45 40.85 29.13
C GLU A 676 31.82 40.20 29.00
N ARG A 677 32.04 39.45 27.90
CA ARG A 677 33.39 39.26 27.34
C ARG A 677 33.35 38.96 25.84
N THR A 678 33.84 39.94 25.10
CA THR A 678 34.35 39.95 23.72
C THR A 678 35.56 39.03 23.55
N LEU A 679 35.79 38.52 22.33
CA LEU A 679 37.08 38.20 21.67
C LEU A 679 36.73 37.55 20.30
N ALA A 680 36.88 38.25 19.18
CA ALA A 680 38.09 38.53 18.40
C ALA A 680 38.42 37.42 17.38
N VAL A 681 38.38 37.87 16.13
CA VAL A 681 38.60 37.17 14.85
C VAL A 681 40.10 37.15 14.53
N ALA A 682 40.56 36.10 13.85
CA ALA A 682 41.81 36.15 13.09
C ALA A 682 41.56 35.58 11.67
N ASP A 683 41.78 36.46 10.70
CA ASP A 683 41.84 36.20 9.26
C ASP A 683 43.16 35.52 8.87
N ALA A 684 43.14 34.81 7.74
CA ALA A 684 44.30 34.73 6.85
C ALA A 684 43.82 34.61 5.39
N SER A 685 44.25 35.61 4.63
CA SER A 685 44.16 35.87 3.19
C SER A 685 45.04 34.89 2.37
N THR A 686 45.21 34.89 1.04
CA THR A 686 45.07 35.87 -0.06
C THR A 686 45.32 35.12 -1.38
N GLY A 687 44.84 35.64 -2.52
CA GLY A 687 45.32 35.23 -3.84
C GLY A 687 44.55 35.85 -5.01
N ASN A 688 45.14 36.90 -5.62
CA ASN A 688 44.74 37.68 -6.81
C ASN A 688 44.47 36.80 -8.07
N SER A 689 43.80 37.22 -9.16
CA SER A 689 44.01 38.44 -9.95
C SER A 689 42.90 38.73 -10.99
N THR A 690 43.03 39.95 -11.50
CA THR A 690 42.31 40.82 -12.45
C THR A 690 41.99 40.32 -13.87
N GLU A 691 41.00 41.01 -14.47
CA GLU A 691 40.90 41.54 -15.86
C GLU A 691 39.89 40.98 -16.89
N LYS A 692 39.16 41.96 -17.49
CA LYS A 692 38.66 42.12 -18.88
C LYS A 692 37.29 41.58 -19.34
N SER A 693 36.34 42.52 -19.34
CA SER A 693 35.58 43.09 -20.48
C SER A 693 34.95 42.22 -21.59
N ASP A 694 33.68 42.58 -21.84
CA ASP A 694 32.93 42.66 -23.10
C ASP A 694 32.07 41.47 -23.60
N ALA A 695 30.77 41.81 -23.64
CA ALA A 695 29.78 41.58 -24.71
C ALA A 695 29.19 40.18 -24.98
N GLU A 696 27.86 40.18 -24.81
CA GLU A 696 26.83 39.55 -25.65
C GLU A 696 26.34 38.10 -25.40
N GLN A 697 25.04 37.98 -25.67
CA GLN A 697 24.18 36.78 -25.81
C GLN A 697 23.43 36.28 -24.56
N THR A 698 22.28 36.91 -24.37
CA THR A 698 20.97 36.28 -24.17
C THR A 698 20.89 34.86 -24.75
N LYS A 699 20.89 33.84 -23.87
CA LYS A 699 20.27 32.54 -24.10
C LYS A 699 19.66 32.01 -22.80
N THR A 700 18.35 31.84 -22.85
CA THR A 700 17.51 31.04 -21.95
C THR A 700 18.12 29.67 -21.70
N ASN A 701 18.47 29.38 -20.44
CA ASN A 701 18.71 28.01 -19.96
C ASN A 701 17.64 27.70 -18.90
N SER A 702 16.55 27.09 -19.34
CA SER A 702 15.62 26.34 -18.49
C SER A 702 15.54 24.90 -18.99
N ASP A 703 16.71 24.28 -19.19
CA ASP A 703 16.83 22.83 -19.39
C ASP A 703 17.50 22.26 -18.14
N LEU A 704 16.70 22.06 -17.08
CA LEU A 704 17.00 20.98 -16.15
C LEU A 704 16.48 19.71 -16.83
N SER A 705 17.41 18.85 -17.20
CA SER A 705 17.16 17.63 -17.95
C SER A 705 16.11 16.76 -17.26
N ASP A 706 15.09 16.35 -18.04
CA ASP A 706 14.09 15.32 -17.69
C ASP A 706 14.70 13.92 -17.45
N SER A 707 16.02 13.80 -17.29
CA SER A 707 16.78 12.55 -17.40
C SER A 707 16.89 11.72 -16.13
N GLU A 708 16.31 12.13 -14.99
CA GLU A 708 16.38 11.36 -13.72
C GLU A 708 15.04 11.21 -12.98
N LYS A 709 13.93 11.27 -13.72
CA LYS A 709 12.63 10.84 -13.20
C LYS A 709 12.62 9.32 -13.08
N ALA A 710 12.98 8.81 -11.89
CA ALA A 710 13.04 7.38 -11.62
C ALA A 710 11.67 6.71 -11.85
N LEU A 711 11.52 6.04 -12.99
CA LEU A 711 10.35 5.27 -13.37
C LEU A 711 10.00 4.26 -12.26
N VAL A 712 8.73 4.21 -11.87
CA VAL A 712 8.23 3.18 -10.97
C VAL A 712 8.09 1.91 -11.79
N CYS A 713 8.99 0.95 -11.55
CA CYS A 713 8.90 -0.36 -12.17
C CYS A 713 7.89 -1.23 -11.40
N TYR A 714 6.94 -1.80 -12.13
CA TYR A 714 5.95 -2.74 -11.62
C TYR A 714 6.44 -4.16 -11.90
N ASN A 715 7.01 -4.80 -10.88
CA ASN A 715 7.46 -6.18 -10.92
C ASN A 715 6.31 -7.17 -10.67
N TYR A 716 6.51 -8.42 -11.06
CA TYR A 716 5.61 -9.50 -10.74
C TYR A 716 5.46 -9.72 -9.22
N SER A 717 4.22 -9.96 -8.78
CA SER A 717 3.95 -10.50 -7.45
C SER A 717 4.26 -11.99 -7.43
N ARG A 718 4.79 -12.49 -6.31
CA ARG A 718 5.26 -13.88 -6.15
C ARG A 718 4.35 -14.62 -5.20
N GLN A 719 3.83 -15.75 -5.64
CA GLN A 719 2.87 -16.52 -4.87
C GLN A 719 3.31 -17.98 -4.72
N PHE A 720 3.17 -18.51 -3.51
CA PHE A 720 3.29 -19.94 -3.29
C PHE A 720 2.05 -20.65 -3.82
N PHE A 721 2.21 -21.88 -4.32
CA PHE A 721 1.09 -22.61 -4.91
C PHE A 721 1.26 -24.12 -4.83
N HIS A 722 0.12 -24.81 -4.73
CA HIS A 722 -0.04 -26.25 -4.95
C HIS A 722 -0.42 -26.52 -6.41
N SER A 723 -0.01 -27.69 -6.90
CA SER A 723 -0.31 -28.18 -8.24
C SER A 723 -0.71 -29.64 -8.12
N ASN A 724 -2.00 -29.93 -8.22
CA ASN A 724 -2.54 -31.27 -8.01
C ASN A 724 -3.14 -31.80 -9.32
N PRO A 725 -2.77 -32.99 -9.80
CA PRO A 725 -3.41 -33.58 -10.98
C PRO A 725 -4.90 -33.83 -10.69
N LEU A 726 -5.77 -33.44 -11.63
CA LEU A 726 -7.21 -33.64 -11.49
C LEU A 726 -7.68 -35.04 -11.89
N ASN A 727 -6.79 -35.87 -12.45
CA ASN A 727 -7.08 -37.22 -12.96
C ASN A 727 -8.28 -37.28 -13.93
N ARG A 728 -8.57 -36.16 -14.61
CA ARG A 728 -9.58 -36.03 -15.65
C ARG A 728 -9.09 -35.08 -16.74
N LYS A 729 -9.59 -35.28 -17.96
CA LYS A 729 -9.37 -34.33 -19.05
C LYS A 729 -10.30 -33.14 -18.90
N VAL A 730 -9.81 -31.96 -19.22
CA VAL A 730 -10.59 -30.72 -19.30
C VAL A 730 -10.59 -30.20 -20.72
N LYS A 731 -11.65 -29.47 -21.07
CA LYS A 731 -11.71 -28.76 -22.33
C LYS A 731 -10.73 -27.58 -22.30
N VAL A 732 -9.92 -27.46 -23.35
CA VAL A 732 -8.94 -26.40 -23.59
C VAL A 732 -9.35 -25.67 -24.86
N PHE A 733 -9.49 -24.35 -24.74
CA PHE A 733 -9.78 -23.42 -25.81
C PHE A 733 -8.48 -22.84 -26.36
N GLN A 734 -8.20 -23.11 -27.62
CA GLN A 734 -7.09 -22.54 -28.38
C GLN A 734 -7.61 -21.31 -29.13
N ILE A 735 -7.16 -20.12 -28.71
CA ILE A 735 -7.63 -18.83 -29.19
C ILE A 735 -6.55 -18.22 -30.08
N THR A 736 -6.86 -17.96 -31.35
CA THR A 736 -6.01 -17.20 -32.26
C THR A 736 -6.54 -15.77 -32.41
N HIS A 737 -5.68 -14.77 -32.24
CA HIS A 737 -6.05 -13.36 -32.35
C HIS A 737 -4.99 -12.53 -33.09
N THR A 738 -5.32 -11.29 -33.43
CA THR A 738 -4.49 -10.40 -34.27
C THR A 738 -3.34 -9.69 -33.56
N SER A 739 -3.32 -9.71 -32.23
CA SER A 739 -2.27 -9.02 -31.48
C SER A 739 -1.00 -9.86 -31.45
N GLN A 740 0.15 -9.20 -31.40
CA GLN A 740 1.44 -9.84 -31.14
C GLN A 740 1.70 -10.06 -29.64
N GLN A 741 0.83 -9.48 -28.81
CA GLN A 741 0.93 -9.48 -27.35
C GLN A 741 -0.09 -10.43 -26.75
N ARG A 742 0.22 -11.00 -25.59
CA ARG A 742 -0.58 -12.07 -24.99
C ARG A 742 -1.88 -11.58 -24.38
N ILE A 743 -2.89 -12.42 -24.41
CA ILE A 743 -4.17 -12.24 -23.72
C ILE A 743 -3.93 -12.27 -22.20
N ILE A 744 -4.53 -11.33 -21.48
CA ILE A 744 -4.45 -11.29 -20.03
C ILE A 744 -5.59 -12.14 -19.43
N PRO A 745 -5.30 -13.18 -18.64
CA PRO A 745 -6.31 -13.83 -17.83
C PRO A 745 -6.61 -13.01 -16.56
N GLU A 746 -7.83 -13.08 -16.05
CA GLU A 746 -8.28 -12.37 -14.85
C GLU A 746 -7.45 -12.71 -13.60
N HIS A 747 -7.01 -13.96 -13.50
CA HIS A 747 -6.14 -14.40 -12.41
C HIS A 747 -4.69 -13.88 -12.52
N GLN A 748 -4.34 -13.18 -13.61
CA GLN A 748 -3.05 -12.52 -13.85
C GLN A 748 -1.82 -13.45 -13.80
N ILE A 749 -2.00 -14.76 -13.88
CA ILE A 749 -0.86 -15.70 -13.81
C ILE A 749 -0.13 -15.65 -15.14
N VAL A 750 1.18 -15.44 -15.07
CA VAL A 750 2.03 -15.32 -16.26
C VAL A 750 2.27 -16.70 -16.88
N THR A 751 1.81 -16.87 -18.12
CA THR A 751 2.19 -18.01 -18.96
C THR A 751 3.38 -17.61 -19.84
N ARG A 752 4.26 -18.56 -20.16
CA ARG A 752 5.59 -18.25 -20.75
C ARG A 752 5.46 -17.44 -22.04
N GLY A 753 6.20 -16.33 -22.11
CA GLY A 753 6.42 -15.48 -23.29
C GLY A 753 5.83 -14.07 -23.17
N SER A 754 5.41 -13.65 -21.97
CA SER A 754 5.10 -12.26 -21.66
C SER A 754 6.40 -11.45 -21.69
N LEU A 755 6.49 -10.49 -22.62
CA LEU A 755 7.73 -9.75 -22.93
C LEU A 755 7.84 -8.43 -22.16
N MET A 756 6.82 -8.07 -21.38
CA MET A 756 6.75 -6.78 -20.73
C MET A 756 7.34 -6.83 -19.32
N GLU A 757 8.64 -6.52 -19.20
CA GLU A 757 9.09 -5.73 -18.04
C GLU A 757 8.63 -4.29 -18.32
N SER A 758 7.48 -3.90 -17.76
CA SER A 758 6.88 -2.59 -18.00
C SER A 758 7.83 -1.49 -17.51
N GLY A 759 8.62 -0.94 -18.42
CA GLY A 759 9.64 0.07 -18.14
C GLY A 759 9.08 1.48 -17.99
N GLU A 760 7.80 1.74 -18.28
CA GLU A 760 7.34 3.11 -18.46
C GLU A 760 6.03 3.39 -17.72
N THR A 761 6.15 3.99 -16.54
CA THR A 761 5.08 4.79 -15.92
C THR A 761 5.69 6.12 -15.50
N LYS A 762 5.04 7.23 -15.84
CA LYS A 762 5.52 8.59 -15.52
C LYS A 762 5.90 8.65 -14.04
N ALA A 763 7.16 8.99 -13.76
CA ALA A 763 7.64 9.14 -12.40
C ALA A 763 6.79 10.18 -11.67
N ILE A 764 6.18 9.75 -10.58
CA ILE A 764 5.87 10.66 -9.47
C ILE A 764 7.20 10.98 -8.82
N ASP A 765 7.43 12.24 -8.40
CA ASP A 765 8.62 12.62 -7.64
C ASP A 765 8.74 11.74 -6.39
N ILE A 766 9.48 10.64 -6.50
CA ILE A 766 9.82 9.76 -5.38
C ILE A 766 10.73 10.58 -4.47
N PHE A 767 10.42 10.54 -3.17
CA PHE A 767 11.21 11.17 -2.12
C PHE A 767 12.69 10.81 -2.26
N GLU A 768 13.51 11.74 -2.73
CA GLU A 768 14.93 11.67 -2.43
C GLU A 768 15.06 11.82 -0.91
N ASN A 769 15.76 10.91 -0.23
CA ASN A 769 16.11 11.01 1.19
C ASN A 769 17.09 12.17 1.48
N LYS A 770 16.99 13.29 0.76
CA LYS A 770 17.86 14.46 0.85
C LYS A 770 17.11 15.61 1.51
N CYS A 771 17.83 16.36 2.33
CA CYS A 771 17.30 17.60 2.91
C CYS A 771 16.98 18.60 1.80
N TYR A 772 15.73 19.07 1.74
CA TYR A 772 15.26 20.05 0.77
C TYR A 772 16.04 21.37 0.77
N SER A 773 16.65 21.70 1.91
CA SER A 773 17.53 22.88 2.03
C SER A 773 18.98 22.57 1.66
N CYS A 774 19.59 21.52 2.23
CA CYS A 774 21.04 21.34 2.18
C CYS A 774 21.52 20.16 1.34
N GLY A 775 20.61 19.37 0.77
CA GLY A 775 20.92 18.21 -0.06
C GLY A 775 21.49 16.99 0.67
N LYS A 776 21.76 17.08 1.99
CA LYS A 776 22.34 15.98 2.76
C LYS A 776 21.38 14.79 2.84
N GLY A 777 21.87 13.58 2.56
CA GLY A 777 21.10 12.33 2.45
C GLY A 777 20.77 11.58 3.75
N VAL A 778 21.29 12.04 4.91
CA VAL A 778 21.20 11.28 6.17
C VAL A 778 20.94 12.25 7.32
N SER A 779 19.72 12.24 7.87
CA SER A 779 19.35 13.00 9.06
C SER A 779 18.11 12.39 9.70
N PHE A 780 18.28 11.59 10.73
CA PHE A 780 17.18 11.22 11.62
C PHE A 780 17.19 12.10 12.88
N PRO A 781 16.05 12.67 13.30
CA PRO A 781 14.73 12.64 12.64
C PRO A 781 14.57 13.71 11.54
N TRP A 782 13.93 13.34 10.43
CA TRP A 782 13.47 14.27 9.37
C TRP A 782 12.28 15.12 9.85
N LYS A 783 12.18 16.37 9.36
CA LYS A 783 11.06 17.27 9.67
C LYS A 783 10.41 17.80 8.39
N ASN A 784 9.09 17.99 8.39
CA ASN A 784 8.38 18.56 7.24
C ASN A 784 8.83 20.01 6.99
N VAL A 785 8.84 20.42 5.72
CA VAL A 785 9.12 21.80 5.31
C VAL A 785 7.96 22.72 5.74
N PRO A 786 8.16 23.68 6.67
CA PRO A 786 7.04 24.42 7.24
C PRO A 786 6.41 25.50 6.33
N TRP A 787 7.04 25.86 5.22
CA TRP A 787 6.57 26.92 4.30
C TRP A 787 5.84 26.38 3.07
N ARG A 788 5.58 25.07 3.03
CA ARG A 788 4.81 24.43 1.96
C ARG A 788 3.67 23.65 2.59
N GLU A 789 2.61 24.35 2.94
CA GLU A 789 1.46 23.80 3.67
C GLU A 789 0.74 22.65 2.93
N ASN A 790 0.99 22.46 1.63
CA ASN A 790 0.31 21.46 0.79
C ASN A 790 1.26 20.40 0.18
N LEU A 791 2.56 20.41 0.51
CA LEU A 791 3.54 19.47 -0.07
C LEU A 791 4.38 18.82 1.04
N ASN A 792 3.76 17.84 1.72
CA ASN A 792 4.38 16.97 2.72
C ASN A 792 5.52 16.08 2.17
N CYS A 793 5.84 16.21 0.88
CA CYS A 793 6.91 15.45 0.23
C CYS A 793 8.32 15.97 0.48
N TYR A 794 8.48 17.24 0.91
CA TYR A 794 9.79 17.80 1.18
C TYR A 794 10.14 17.74 2.67
N LYS A 795 11.33 17.23 2.98
CA LYS A 795 11.86 17.11 4.34
C LYS A 795 13.08 17.99 4.53
N LEU A 796 13.23 18.56 5.72
CA LEU A 796 14.44 19.21 6.18
C LEU A 796 15.16 18.29 7.16
N CYS A 797 16.49 18.28 7.08
CA CYS A 797 17.30 17.72 8.16
C CYS A 797 17.06 18.53 9.44
N ARG A 798 17.36 17.92 10.59
CA ARG A 798 17.10 18.56 11.89
C ARG A 798 17.72 19.96 11.99
N SER A 799 18.97 20.13 11.55
CA SER A 799 19.67 21.41 11.58
C SER A 799 19.01 22.47 10.68
N CYS A 800 18.64 22.12 9.45
CA CYS A 800 17.96 23.05 8.55
C CYS A 800 16.56 23.42 9.06
N TYR A 801 15.84 22.47 9.65
CA TYR A 801 14.57 22.76 10.29
C TYR A 801 14.74 23.74 11.47
N ASP A 802 15.69 23.47 12.37
CA ASP A 802 15.94 24.32 13.53
C ASP A 802 16.39 25.74 13.12
N TYR A 803 17.25 25.85 12.09
CA TYR A 803 17.62 27.14 11.51
C TYR A 803 16.41 27.87 10.92
N TYR A 804 15.52 27.15 10.23
CA TYR A 804 14.34 27.76 9.64
C TYR A 804 13.36 28.24 10.71
N ILE A 805 13.11 27.45 11.76
CA ILE A 805 12.20 27.86 12.83
C ILE A 805 12.69 29.15 13.51
N GLN A 806 14.02 29.31 13.63
CA GLN A 806 14.64 30.50 14.21
C GLN A 806 14.63 31.71 13.27
N SER A 807 15.02 31.54 12.00
CA SER A 807 15.19 32.67 11.09
C SER A 807 13.92 33.00 10.30
N ARG A 808 13.04 32.02 10.10
CA ARG A 808 11.93 32.01 9.13
C ARG A 808 12.35 32.47 7.73
N THR A 809 13.62 32.28 7.40
CA THR A 809 14.27 32.83 6.22
C THR A 809 14.90 31.73 5.38
N ARG A 810 14.64 31.77 4.08
CA ARG A 810 15.19 30.85 3.09
C ARG A 810 15.47 31.56 1.78
N CYS A 811 16.23 30.93 0.91
CA CYS A 811 16.30 31.36 -0.47
C CYS A 811 15.03 30.97 -1.23
N TYR A 812 14.48 31.92 -1.98
CA TYR A 812 13.34 31.68 -2.87
C TYR A 812 13.67 30.67 -3.98
N ASP A 813 14.89 30.74 -4.53
CA ASP A 813 15.28 29.98 -5.72
C ASP A 813 15.75 28.56 -5.38
N CYS A 814 16.70 28.40 -4.46
CA CYS A 814 17.27 27.09 -4.13
C CYS A 814 16.75 26.48 -2.82
N ASN A 815 15.78 27.12 -2.14
CA ASN A 815 15.21 26.67 -0.86
C ASN A 815 16.22 26.50 0.30
N ARG A 816 17.47 26.97 0.13
CA ARG A 816 18.49 26.96 1.19
C ARG A 816 18.01 27.81 2.37
N VAL A 817 17.82 27.17 3.52
CA VAL A 817 17.54 27.83 4.80
C VAL A 817 18.80 28.54 5.28
N ILE A 818 18.65 29.79 5.72
CA ILE A 818 19.73 30.61 6.27
C ILE A 818 19.51 30.74 7.78
N GLY A 819 20.56 30.50 8.57
CA GLY A 819 20.50 30.66 10.03
C GLY A 819 20.34 32.12 10.44
N PHE A 820 19.79 32.36 11.63
CA PHE A 820 19.55 33.71 12.14
C PHE A 820 20.83 34.56 12.21
N LEU A 821 21.95 33.99 12.66
CA LEU A 821 23.24 34.70 12.74
C LEU A 821 23.76 35.13 11.37
N GLN A 822 23.71 34.23 10.38
CA GLN A 822 24.10 34.54 9.01
C GLN A 822 23.24 35.65 8.41
N LEU A 823 21.94 35.66 8.69
CA LEU A 823 21.06 36.75 8.25
C LEU A 823 21.41 38.07 8.96
N LYS A 824 21.70 38.02 10.27
CA LYS A 824 22.09 39.19 11.06
C LYS A 824 23.38 39.81 10.53
N GLU A 825 24.40 38.99 10.26
CA GLU A 825 25.67 39.44 9.66
C GLU A 825 25.45 40.14 8.31
N LYS A 826 24.56 39.61 7.47
CA LYS A 826 24.22 40.24 6.18
C LYS A 826 23.55 41.60 6.35
N VAL A 827 22.69 41.73 7.36
CA VAL A 827 22.04 43.01 7.70
C VAL A 827 23.07 44.01 8.21
N GLU A 828 23.95 43.58 9.12
CA GLU A 828 25.00 44.43 9.73
C GLU A 828 26.03 44.90 8.70
N ARG A 829 26.41 44.03 7.75
CA ARG A 829 27.32 44.37 6.64
C ARG A 829 26.66 45.19 5.53
N LYS A 830 25.35 45.45 5.62
CA LYS A 830 24.56 46.10 4.56
C LYS A 830 24.73 45.38 3.21
N ASP A 831 24.74 44.05 3.24
CA ASP A 831 24.87 43.21 2.04
C ASP A 831 23.83 43.61 0.98
N ARG A 832 24.25 43.64 -0.29
CA ARG A 832 23.42 44.02 -1.43
C ARG A 832 22.06 43.32 -1.42
N ILE A 833 21.00 44.13 -1.40
CA ILE A 833 19.61 43.68 -1.58
C ILE A 833 19.39 43.44 -3.07
N VAL A 834 18.82 42.28 -3.40
CA VAL A 834 18.43 41.89 -4.74
C VAL A 834 16.91 41.82 -4.82
N SER A 835 16.35 42.15 -5.99
CA SER A 835 14.92 42.04 -6.25
C SER A 835 14.66 41.06 -7.37
N LYS A 836 13.62 40.23 -7.23
CA LYS A 836 13.17 39.30 -8.26
C LYS A 836 11.66 39.41 -8.42
N VAL A 837 11.16 39.19 -9.63
CA VAL A 837 9.73 39.08 -9.90
C VAL A 837 9.39 37.59 -9.90
N THR A 838 8.43 37.18 -9.07
CA THR A 838 7.96 35.79 -9.02
C THR A 838 7.18 35.45 -10.30
N PRO A 839 6.96 34.16 -10.62
CA PRO A 839 6.11 33.77 -11.76
C PRO A 839 4.71 34.39 -11.74
N GLU A 840 4.18 34.71 -10.55
CA GLU A 840 2.90 35.39 -10.36
C GLU A 840 2.99 36.92 -10.55
N GLY A 841 4.13 37.46 -11.00
CA GLY A 841 4.34 38.89 -11.21
C GLY A 841 4.65 39.68 -9.92
N LYS A 842 4.75 39.04 -8.75
CA LYS A 842 5.02 39.73 -7.49
C LYS A 842 6.51 40.06 -7.36
N LYS A 843 6.84 41.33 -7.15
CA LYS A 843 8.23 41.74 -6.85
C LYS A 843 8.57 41.39 -5.40
N ILE A 844 9.56 40.52 -5.21
CA ILE A 844 10.16 40.17 -3.92
C ILE A 844 11.54 40.81 -3.79
N THR A 845 11.87 41.33 -2.61
CA THR A 845 13.14 41.98 -2.30
C THR A 845 13.76 41.36 -1.05
N GLY A 846 15.08 41.19 -1.04
CA GLY A 846 15.80 40.62 0.09
C GLY A 846 17.30 40.50 -0.15
N HIS A 847 18.06 40.09 0.86
CA HIS A 847 19.50 39.91 0.70
C HIS A 847 19.83 38.76 -0.27
N LYS A 848 21.02 38.85 -0.88
CA LYS A 848 21.53 37.84 -1.81
C LYS A 848 21.85 36.52 -1.10
N CYS A 849 21.38 35.40 -1.64
CA CYS A 849 21.69 34.05 -1.17
C CYS A 849 23.14 33.69 -1.51
N ASN A 850 23.91 33.23 -0.51
CA ASN A 850 25.31 32.86 -0.71
C ASN A 850 25.50 31.65 -1.64
N HIS A 851 24.46 30.84 -1.85
CA HIS A 851 24.56 29.60 -2.62
C HIS A 851 24.23 29.80 -4.10
N CYS A 852 23.02 30.26 -4.41
CA CYS A 852 22.54 30.40 -5.80
C CYS A 852 22.43 31.86 -6.26
N GLN A 853 22.85 32.82 -5.43
CA GLN A 853 22.71 34.26 -5.71
C GLN A 853 21.26 34.79 -5.78
N GLY A 854 20.27 33.93 -5.50
CA GLY A 854 18.85 34.27 -5.44
C GLY A 854 18.45 35.15 -4.26
N VAL A 855 17.16 35.49 -4.17
CA VAL A 855 16.62 36.37 -3.12
C VAL A 855 16.33 35.57 -1.84
N LEU A 856 16.80 36.05 -0.68
CA LEU A 856 16.38 35.55 0.63
C LEU A 856 15.04 36.17 1.01
N ILE A 857 14.05 35.34 1.32
CA ILE A 857 12.71 35.76 1.73
C ILE A 857 12.41 35.30 3.15
N ARG A 858 11.63 36.11 3.88
CA ARG A 858 11.01 35.73 5.15
C ARG A 858 9.59 35.27 4.89
N ASP A 859 9.30 34.01 5.22
CA ASP A 859 7.94 33.48 5.09
C ASP A 859 7.04 33.93 6.26
N ALA A 860 7.63 34.23 7.43
CA ALA A 860 6.93 34.67 8.62
C ALA A 860 7.84 35.56 9.50
N PRO A 861 7.29 36.37 10.42
CA PRO A 861 8.10 37.01 11.45
C PRO A 861 8.84 35.94 12.27
N PRO A 862 10.13 36.16 12.61
CA PRO A 862 10.88 35.21 13.43
C PRO A 862 10.12 35.02 14.76
N LYS A 863 9.90 33.77 15.16
CA LYS A 863 9.34 33.52 16.49
C LYS A 863 10.36 34.05 17.50
N PRO A 864 9.97 34.96 18.42
CA PRO A 864 10.86 35.34 19.50
C PRO A 864 11.31 34.05 20.17
N ARG A 865 12.61 33.92 20.47
CA ARG A 865 13.07 32.84 21.35
C ARG A 865 12.38 33.09 22.68
N ILE A 866 11.24 32.44 22.89
CA ILE A 866 10.74 32.15 24.22
C ILE A 866 11.81 31.20 24.75
N ARG A 867 12.87 31.76 25.33
CA ARG A 867 13.65 31.03 26.33
C ARG A 867 12.58 30.72 27.36
N LYS A 868 12.02 29.50 27.32
CA LYS A 868 11.34 28.98 28.50
C LYS A 868 12.33 29.27 29.62
N LYS A 869 11.95 30.12 30.59
CA LYS A 869 12.67 30.18 31.85
C LYS A 869 12.63 28.73 32.33
N LEU A 870 13.72 28.00 32.10
CA LEU A 870 13.87 26.67 32.65
C LEU A 870 13.98 26.94 34.14
N GLU A 871 12.92 26.60 34.86
CA GLU A 871 12.91 26.67 36.31
C GLU A 871 14.08 25.83 36.80
N HIS A 872 14.80 26.38 37.78
CA HIS A 872 15.88 25.64 38.42
C HIS A 872 15.25 24.50 39.20
N GLU A 873 15.59 23.28 38.84
CA GLU A 873 15.17 22.11 39.60
C GLU A 873 16.27 21.80 40.62
N THR A 874 15.89 21.71 41.90
CA THR A 874 16.79 21.30 42.98
C THR A 874 16.80 19.79 43.08
N ARG A 875 17.97 19.17 42.90
CA ARG A 875 18.21 17.74 43.13
C ARG A 875 19.58 17.56 43.77
N GLU A 876 19.91 16.34 44.12
CA GLU A 876 21.25 15.99 44.60
C GLU A 876 22.17 15.64 43.43
N CYS A 877 23.20 16.46 43.21
CA CYS A 877 24.26 16.15 42.26
C CYS A 877 25.21 15.15 42.89
N TYR A 878 25.46 14.05 42.18
CA TYR A 878 26.36 12.99 42.62
C TYR A 878 27.79 13.46 42.93
N HIS A 879 28.19 14.62 42.37
CA HIS A 879 29.47 15.23 42.69
C HIS A 879 29.34 16.36 43.74
N CYS A 880 28.57 17.41 43.46
CA CYS A 880 28.58 18.62 44.29
C CYS A 880 27.49 18.64 45.37
N GLY A 881 26.77 17.53 45.56
CA GLY A 881 25.67 17.42 46.50
C GLY A 881 24.42 18.20 46.05
N PRO A 882 23.51 18.52 46.99
CA PRO A 882 22.30 19.27 46.73
C PRO A 882 22.59 20.61 46.03
N THR A 883 22.02 20.80 44.85
CA THR A 883 22.21 22.03 44.08
C THR A 883 21.02 22.31 43.19
N SER A 884 20.81 23.57 42.80
CA SER A 884 19.79 23.93 41.83
C SER A 884 20.42 23.97 40.43
N SER A 885 19.80 23.31 39.46
CA SER A 885 20.32 23.26 38.10
C SER A 885 19.23 23.44 37.06
N ILE A 886 19.57 24.19 36.01
CA ILE A 886 18.70 24.36 34.82
C ILE A 886 18.55 23.07 34.02
N LYS A 887 19.43 22.10 34.23
CA LYS A 887 19.45 20.82 33.53
C LYS A 887 20.20 19.79 34.36
N TRP A 888 19.62 18.60 34.47
CA TRP A 888 20.25 17.44 35.09
C TRP A 888 20.71 16.46 34.00
N HIS A 889 21.85 15.82 34.22
CA HIS A 889 22.39 14.78 33.35
C HIS A 889 22.46 13.47 34.13
N THR A 890 21.97 12.37 33.59
CA THR A 890 22.13 11.04 34.21
C THR A 890 23.56 10.56 34.05
N LEU A 891 24.08 9.81 35.04
CA LEU A 891 25.41 9.22 34.88
C LEU A 891 25.40 8.12 33.81
N PRO A 892 26.46 7.97 33.00
CA PRO A 892 26.50 6.97 31.92
C PRO A 892 26.37 5.52 32.42
N TRP A 893 26.97 5.22 33.58
CA TRP A 893 26.99 3.87 34.17
C TRP A 893 25.94 3.66 35.28
N ASP A 894 25.23 4.71 35.71
CA ASP A 894 24.19 4.61 36.74
C ASP A 894 23.08 5.64 36.47
N ARG A 895 22.01 5.18 35.80
CA ARG A 895 20.87 6.05 35.42
C ARG A 895 20.03 6.51 36.61
N SER A 896 20.22 5.92 37.79
CA SER A 896 19.51 6.34 39.01
C SER A 896 20.06 7.64 39.61
N LYS A 897 21.28 8.03 39.22
CA LYS A 897 22.00 9.18 39.78
C LYS A 897 22.17 10.29 38.74
N TYR A 898 22.32 11.52 39.24
CA TYR A 898 22.35 12.71 38.39
C TYR A 898 23.55 13.61 38.68
N TRP A 899 24.06 14.27 37.63
CA TRP A 899 24.93 15.43 37.72
C TRP A 899 24.16 16.71 37.42
N CYS A 900 24.45 17.76 38.17
CA CYS A 900 24.02 19.10 37.79
C CYS A 900 24.66 19.50 36.45
N HIS A 901 24.10 20.50 35.79
CA HIS A 901 24.54 20.93 34.46
C HIS A 901 26.05 21.18 34.37
N LYS A 902 26.63 21.84 35.40
CA LYS A 902 28.06 22.16 35.47
C LYS A 902 28.94 20.90 35.58
N CYS A 903 28.57 19.96 36.44
CA CYS A 903 29.33 18.72 36.63
C CYS A 903 29.24 17.81 35.40
N GLY A 904 28.05 17.66 34.81
CA GLY A 904 27.86 16.90 33.58
C GLY A 904 28.64 17.49 32.40
N GLN A 905 28.67 18.82 32.26
CA GLN A 905 29.48 19.47 31.23
C GLN A 905 30.98 19.27 31.42
N ARG A 906 31.47 19.33 32.68
CA ARG A 906 32.89 19.04 32.95
C ARG A 906 33.21 17.62 32.52
N PHE A 907 32.39 16.65 32.91
CA PHE A 907 32.60 15.24 32.55
C PHE A 907 32.53 15.03 31.05
N ASP A 908 31.59 15.66 30.34
CA ASP A 908 31.50 15.54 28.89
C ASP A 908 32.73 16.04 28.15
N ILE A 909 33.40 17.06 28.71
CA ILE A 909 34.63 17.63 28.14
C ILE A 909 35.85 16.80 28.52
N THR A 910 35.93 16.35 29.77
CA THR A 910 37.17 15.76 30.30
C THR A 910 37.19 14.24 30.34
N LYS A 911 36.01 13.60 30.28
CA LYS A 911 35.78 12.16 30.42
C LYS A 911 36.53 11.53 31.60
N THR A 912 36.78 12.31 32.63
CA THR A 912 37.60 11.93 33.79
C THR A 912 36.90 12.28 35.07
N MET A 913 37.10 11.46 36.10
CA MET A 913 36.60 11.67 37.44
C MET A 913 37.55 11.08 38.49
N CYS A 914 37.38 11.46 39.75
CA CYS A 914 38.12 10.86 40.85
C CYS A 914 37.74 9.39 41.06
N SER A 915 38.76 8.53 41.19
CA SER A 915 38.59 7.11 41.51
C SER A 915 38.07 6.84 42.92
N ASN A 916 38.17 7.83 43.82
CA ASN A 916 37.63 7.70 45.16
C ASN A 916 36.09 7.78 45.14
N ASN A 917 35.46 6.65 45.48
CA ASN A 917 34.01 6.46 45.58
C ASN A 917 33.32 7.34 46.63
N GLN A 918 34.05 8.11 47.43
CA GLN A 918 33.46 9.11 48.33
C GLN A 918 33.59 10.54 47.80
N CYS A 919 34.53 10.80 46.87
CA CYS A 919 34.82 12.15 46.40
C CYS A 919 34.02 12.51 45.13
N HIS A 920 33.95 11.58 44.18
CA HIS A 920 33.25 11.74 42.90
C HIS A 920 33.59 13.04 42.12
N TYR A 921 34.74 13.65 42.40
CA TYR A 921 35.15 14.92 41.81
C TYR A 921 35.32 14.82 40.30
N VAL A 922 34.67 15.72 39.57
CA VAL A 922 34.82 15.86 38.13
C VAL A 922 35.71 17.08 37.84
N PRO A 923 37.00 16.88 37.50
CA PRO A 923 37.91 17.97 37.23
C PRO A 923 37.49 18.76 36.00
N SER A 924 37.76 20.06 36.03
CA SER A 924 37.66 20.92 34.86
C SER A 924 38.84 20.69 33.90
N LYS A 925 38.65 21.04 32.62
CA LYS A 925 39.71 20.92 31.60
C LYS A 925 41.00 21.67 32.01
N GLY A 926 40.87 22.86 32.60
CA GLY A 926 42.01 23.65 33.05
C GLY A 926 42.77 23.01 34.21
N GLU A 927 42.11 22.28 35.11
CA GLU A 927 42.78 21.54 36.18
C GLU A 927 43.61 20.38 35.64
N ILE A 928 43.08 19.63 34.67
CA ILE A 928 43.80 18.54 34.00
C ILE A 928 45.00 19.09 33.24
N GLU A 929 44.82 20.15 32.46
CA GLU A 929 45.91 20.78 31.69
C GLU A 929 47.01 21.31 32.62
N LYS A 930 46.65 21.90 33.77
CA LYS A 930 47.62 22.38 34.77
C LYS A 930 48.43 21.23 35.39
N GLN A 931 47.79 20.10 35.70
CA GLN A 931 48.49 18.93 36.25
C GLN A 931 49.40 18.27 35.20
N LYS A 932 48.92 18.13 33.95
CA LYS A 932 49.73 17.62 32.83
C LYS A 932 50.97 18.48 32.58
N LYS A 933 50.83 19.81 32.64
CA LYS A 933 51.95 20.75 32.45
C LYS A 933 53.03 20.62 33.53
N ASN A 934 52.63 20.21 34.73
CA ASN A 934 53.54 20.00 35.86
C ASN A 934 54.21 18.61 35.87
N GLY A 935 53.90 17.73 34.89
CA GLY A 935 54.44 16.38 34.82
C GLY A 935 54.00 15.44 35.95
N ALA A 936 53.07 15.88 36.80
CA ALA A 936 52.56 15.09 37.92
C ALA A 936 51.48 14.10 37.44
N PRO A 937 51.35 12.92 38.08
CA PRO A 937 50.21 12.03 37.86
C PRO A 937 48.90 12.78 38.09
N LEU A 938 47.90 12.54 37.23
CA LEU A 938 46.58 13.15 37.36
C LEU A 938 45.94 12.71 38.69
N SER A 939 45.77 13.66 39.60
CA SER A 939 45.25 13.42 40.94
C SER A 939 44.13 14.40 41.25
N CYS A 940 43.15 13.95 42.03
CA CYS A 940 42.01 14.75 42.42
C CYS A 940 42.46 15.94 43.26
N SER A 941 42.07 17.16 42.88
CA SER A 941 42.39 18.38 43.63
C SER A 941 41.71 18.45 45.00
N LYS A 942 40.72 17.58 45.29
CA LYS A 942 40.02 17.54 46.57
C LYS A 942 40.51 16.48 47.55
N CYS A 943 40.82 15.26 47.09
CA CYS A 943 41.19 14.15 47.98
C CYS A 943 42.52 13.49 47.61
N HIS A 944 43.25 14.03 46.63
CA HIS A 944 44.55 13.53 46.14
C HIS A 944 44.55 12.11 45.54
N SER A 945 43.41 11.42 45.52
CA SER A 945 43.27 10.12 44.86
C SER A 945 43.44 10.23 43.33
N PRO A 946 43.85 9.16 42.63
CA PRO A 946 44.01 9.19 41.17
C PRO A 946 42.73 9.62 40.43
N LEU A 947 42.91 10.25 39.27
CA LEU A 947 41.82 10.49 38.33
C LEU A 947 41.75 9.33 37.33
N GLU A 948 40.56 8.78 37.15
CA GLU A 948 40.28 7.74 36.16
C GLU A 948 39.57 8.34 34.94
N GLU A 949 40.00 7.93 33.75
CA GLU A 949 39.31 8.20 32.49
C GLU A 949 38.22 7.13 32.30
N LYS A 950 36.97 7.56 32.17
CA LYS A 950 35.82 6.68 31.95
C LYS A 950 35.44 6.74 30.47
N THR A 951 35.48 5.59 29.79
CA THR A 951 34.93 5.47 28.44
C THR A 951 33.41 5.52 28.52
N SER A 952 32.81 6.45 27.76
CA SER A 952 31.36 6.73 27.75
C SER A 952 30.53 5.66 27.06
#